data_AF-A0A0C7N646-F1
#
_entry.id   AF-A0A0C7N646-F1
#
_cell.length_a   1.000
_cell.length_b   1.000
_cell.length_c   1.000
_cell.angle_alpha   90.00
_cell.angle_beta   90.00
_cell.angle_gamma   90.00
#
_symmetry.space_group_name_H-M   'P 1'
#
loop_
_entity.id
_entity.type
_entity.pdbx_description
1 polymer ?
#
loop_
_entity_poly.entity_id
_entity_poly.type
_entity_poly.pdbx_seq_one_letter_code
_entity_poly.pdbx_strand_id
1 'polypeptide(L)'
;MLSLTHYLLLLSAIRESTASLRGVPDALRHLYSPLESDPTKWACLSDPSIVLNYSQINDDYCDCPDGSDEPGTSACGSLSRFYCSNEGFASRFISGFKVDDGVCDCCDCSDEESSSTLSGYSCSQLNHEFDDLLKQETGRHRRGVLALQDMESKSLPKAQEEEATDAETTVKQTEADYASSNEKYKTCISDLAAARNLYNDKLQRENPLMLRLEQIGITQLSSSIVEIFTQAELYSNTYHELVEILKTLEDTYNENLNDDIVNQNVQKFSEYMRNSAEIGSVSGTFDRTQRDQITSYFNEELPSMILQGSSRLPPKAIEGKCSMAKTLVEIKIEYCQRMHEVLRNLTTIMDDVSTNYNVNFQDAGVRNAVRSYREFLTKKSFVFEPLSIPTDVRGRLQDVEVLVKTVSSELLTPSWEEEKSFQSVLRGFVFKVKNAFANQKTELQSLKSKIGALEQTCTTLRKEYRAKAAQLRQLRKEYSEEKNVQASDLTNKKMGNLLATVSPSCAEEKIDEYIYQICYNSQDGVIIQQEDKAGGKQVVIGRFDSHQVDPKTASDRYAGELAIKHSETDLIAHLESDLANYETELLMGNLPQINNGLFLQYSNGDKCWNGPQRSARVYFKCDEHFKIHGVQELTRCQYAFDVSGPLGCNTDFVFTAPEWLESQN
;
A
#
# COMPACT_ATOMS: atom_id res chain seq x y z
N MET A 1 47.47 11.50 46.29
CA MET A 1 46.01 11.62 46.18
C MET A 1 45.63 12.95 45.54
N LEU A 2 45.88 13.13 44.23
CA LEU A 2 45.44 14.32 43.48
C LEU A 2 45.39 14.07 41.95
N SER A 3 45.47 12.81 41.51
CA SER A 3 45.49 12.45 40.07
C SER A 3 44.36 11.50 39.65
N LEU A 4 43.38 11.25 40.53
CA LEU A 4 42.26 10.33 40.29
C LEU A 4 40.89 11.03 40.24
N THR A 5 40.85 12.35 40.49
CA THR A 5 39.61 13.15 40.47
C THR A 5 39.40 13.94 39.18
N HIS A 6 40.39 14.00 38.28
CA HIS A 6 40.23 14.62 36.95
C HIS A 6 39.73 13.63 35.88
N TYR A 7 39.85 12.33 36.10
CA TYR A 7 39.37 11.31 35.14
C TYR A 7 37.90 10.91 35.38
N LEU A 8 37.33 11.29 36.53
CA LEU A 8 35.94 11.03 36.92
C LEU A 8 35.00 12.23 36.67
N LEU A 9 35.53 13.36 36.20
CA LEU A 9 34.75 14.54 35.75
C LEU A 9 34.67 14.66 34.22
N LEU A 10 35.29 13.73 33.49
CA LEU A 10 35.22 13.62 32.02
C LEU A 10 34.29 12.49 31.53
N LEU A 11 33.61 11.80 32.45
CA LEU A 11 32.64 10.73 32.16
C LEU A 11 31.19 11.09 32.56
N SER A 12 30.92 12.37 32.88
CA SER A 12 29.56 12.87 33.17
C SER A 12 29.11 13.97 32.20
N ALA A 13 29.68 14.05 31.00
CA ALA A 13 29.30 15.01 29.97
C ALA A 13 29.30 14.38 28.56
N ILE A 14 28.69 13.20 28.41
CA ILE A 14 28.10 12.75 27.14
C ILE A 14 26.71 12.15 27.46
N ARG A 15 25.84 13.02 27.96
CA ARG A 15 24.40 12.97 27.70
C ARG A 15 24.06 14.32 27.09
N GLU A 16 24.59 14.56 25.89
CA GLU A 16 24.09 15.63 25.05
C GLU A 16 23.02 15.02 24.14
N SER A 17 21.89 15.71 24.16
CA SER A 17 20.62 15.39 23.50
C SER A 17 20.81 14.98 22.06
N THR A 18 20.32 13.80 21.68
CA THR A 18 19.79 13.62 20.33
C THR A 18 18.59 14.56 20.23
N ALA A 19 18.80 15.78 19.75
CA ALA A 19 17.71 16.65 19.37
C ALA A 19 16.83 15.86 18.39
N SER A 20 15.57 15.68 18.75
CA SER A 20 14.59 15.01 17.91
C SER A 20 14.52 15.77 16.58
N LEU A 21 14.87 15.13 15.46
CA LEU A 21 14.80 15.75 14.15
C LEU A 21 13.35 16.16 13.85
N ARG A 22 13.13 17.47 13.70
CA ARG A 22 11.82 18.09 13.45
C ARG A 22 11.23 17.58 12.12
N GLY A 23 9.94 17.29 12.12
CA GLY A 23 9.19 16.87 10.93
C GLY A 23 9.36 15.40 10.49
N VAL A 24 10.09 14.57 11.26
CA VAL A 24 10.32 13.15 10.93
C VAL A 24 9.80 12.21 12.02
N PRO A 25 9.01 11.17 11.68
CA PRO A 25 8.52 10.19 12.65
C PRO A 25 9.67 9.34 13.21
N ASP A 26 9.56 8.91 14.48
CA ASP A 26 10.58 8.12 15.19
C ASP A 26 11.12 6.93 14.39
N ALA A 27 10.22 6.20 13.72
CA ALA A 27 10.55 5.03 12.92
C ALA A 27 11.49 5.34 11.74
N LEU A 28 11.45 6.56 11.19
CA LEU A 28 12.22 6.97 10.01
C LEU A 28 13.46 7.80 10.34
N ARG A 29 13.67 8.19 11.61
CA ARG A 29 14.83 9.00 12.02
C ARG A 29 16.17 8.36 11.69
N HIS A 30 16.24 7.03 11.64
CA HIS A 30 17.46 6.32 11.27
C HIS A 30 17.94 6.66 9.85
N LEU A 31 17.04 7.05 8.93
CA LEU A 31 17.37 7.48 7.57
C LEU A 31 18.13 8.81 7.53
N TYR A 32 18.02 9.61 8.59
CA TYR A 32 18.68 10.90 8.77
C TYR A 32 19.92 10.81 9.66
N SER A 33 20.54 9.63 9.74
CA SER A 33 21.80 9.44 10.44
C SER A 33 22.97 9.88 9.54
N PRO A 34 24.02 10.51 10.09
CA PRO A 34 25.22 10.82 9.30
C PRO A 34 25.85 9.59 8.65
N LEU A 35 26.56 9.79 7.54
CA LEU A 35 27.27 8.72 6.84
C LEU A 35 28.34 8.08 7.74
N GLU A 36 28.41 6.76 7.77
CA GLU A 36 29.43 6.03 8.57
C GLU A 36 30.87 6.39 8.16
N SER A 37 31.08 6.75 6.89
CA SER A 37 32.37 7.16 6.35
C SER A 37 32.81 8.57 6.79
N ASP A 38 31.85 9.46 7.02
CA ASP A 38 32.10 10.86 7.39
C ASP A 38 30.91 11.41 8.19
N PRO A 39 31.03 11.57 9.52
CA PRO A 39 29.93 11.97 10.38
C PRO A 39 29.47 13.42 10.16
N THR A 40 30.16 14.22 9.31
CA THR A 40 29.71 15.56 8.95
C THR A 40 28.85 15.57 7.69
N LYS A 41 28.57 14.42 7.07
CA LYS A 41 27.87 14.33 5.79
C LYS A 41 26.64 13.45 5.86
N TRP A 42 25.69 13.75 4.99
CA TRP A 42 24.46 12.99 4.78
C TRP A 42 24.12 12.97 3.29
N ALA A 43 23.40 11.96 2.83
CA ALA A 43 23.06 11.82 1.42
C ALA A 43 21.54 11.86 1.24
N CYS A 44 21.06 12.53 0.19
CA CYS A 44 19.63 12.63 -0.11
C CYS A 44 19.00 11.22 -0.22
N LEU A 45 17.74 11.08 0.21
CA LEU A 45 17.12 9.76 0.35
C LEU A 45 16.86 9.06 -0.99
N SER A 46 16.39 9.81 -2.00
CA SER A 46 16.10 9.27 -3.33
C SER A 46 17.31 9.26 -4.27
N ASP A 47 18.31 10.12 -4.02
CA ASP A 47 19.56 10.19 -4.79
C ASP A 47 20.80 10.26 -3.87
N PRO A 48 21.34 9.11 -3.44
CA PRO A 48 22.50 9.05 -2.56
C PRO A 48 23.80 9.59 -3.19
N SER A 49 23.80 9.93 -4.48
CA SER A 49 24.95 10.56 -5.14
C SER A 49 25.11 12.03 -4.74
N ILE A 50 24.03 12.67 -4.30
CA ILE A 50 24.02 14.04 -3.78
C ILE A 50 24.31 13.96 -2.28
N VAL A 51 25.54 14.33 -1.92
CA VAL A 51 26.03 14.31 -0.53
C VAL A 51 26.14 15.73 -0.02
N LEU A 52 25.35 16.04 1.01
CA LEU A 52 25.30 17.31 1.71
C LEU A 52 26.07 17.24 3.02
N ASN A 53 26.36 18.39 3.62
CA ASN A 53 26.78 18.42 5.01
C ASN A 53 25.57 18.13 5.89
N TYR A 54 25.79 17.44 7.01
CA TYR A 54 24.73 17.12 7.97
C TYR A 54 24.02 18.37 8.51
N SER A 55 24.71 19.51 8.52
CA SER A 55 24.16 20.80 8.92
C SER A 55 23.19 21.42 7.93
N GLN A 56 23.05 20.86 6.73
CA GLN A 56 22.12 21.31 5.67
C GLN A 56 20.75 20.60 5.75
N ILE A 57 20.51 19.82 6.80
CA ILE A 57 19.19 19.27 7.06
C ILE A 57 18.40 20.29 7.89
N ASN A 58 17.22 20.68 7.40
CA ASN A 58 16.38 21.74 7.97
C ASN A 58 17.13 23.07 8.09
N ASP A 59 17.83 23.48 7.03
CA ASP A 59 18.58 24.74 7.00
C ASP A 59 17.88 25.89 6.25
N ASP A 60 16.60 25.69 5.93
CA ASP A 60 15.74 26.59 5.15
C ASP A 60 16.18 26.74 3.68
N TYR A 61 16.92 25.76 3.14
CA TYR A 61 17.32 25.73 1.74
C TYR A 61 17.07 24.35 1.11
N CYS A 62 16.42 24.32 -0.06
CA CYS A 62 16.11 23.06 -0.75
C CYS A 62 17.28 22.62 -1.63
N ASP A 63 18.16 21.77 -1.09
CA ASP A 63 19.32 21.18 -1.72
C ASP A 63 19.02 19.84 -2.42
N CYS A 64 18.13 19.02 -1.87
CA CYS A 64 17.80 17.73 -2.48
C CYS A 64 16.66 17.85 -3.50
N PRO A 65 16.76 17.18 -4.67
CA PRO A 65 15.71 17.24 -5.70
C PRO A 65 14.41 16.52 -5.29
N ASP A 66 14.46 15.67 -4.27
CA ASP A 66 13.32 15.00 -3.67
C ASP A 66 12.79 15.71 -2.40
N GLY A 67 13.42 16.82 -1.99
CA GLY A 67 13.09 17.57 -0.78
C GLY A 67 13.31 16.82 0.53
N SER A 68 14.12 15.76 0.51
CA SER A 68 14.34 14.92 1.69
C SER A 68 15.17 15.58 2.78
N ASP A 69 15.94 16.61 2.44
CA ASP A 69 16.76 17.45 3.32
C ASP A 69 15.95 18.38 4.23
N GLU A 70 14.75 18.80 3.80
CA GLU A 70 13.91 19.77 4.51
C GLU A 70 12.59 19.17 5.03
N PRO A 71 12.60 18.12 5.88
CA PRO A 71 11.38 17.56 6.46
C PRO A 71 10.74 18.45 7.53
N GLY A 72 11.51 19.37 8.11
CA GLY A 72 11.13 20.23 9.23
C GLY A 72 10.94 21.70 8.88
N THR A 73 11.08 22.10 7.62
CA THR A 73 10.94 23.49 7.13
C THR A 73 10.07 23.53 5.87
N SER A 74 9.70 24.73 5.42
CA SER A 74 8.93 24.95 4.18
C SER A 74 9.76 25.12 2.91
N ALA A 75 11.09 25.01 2.98
CA ALA A 75 11.99 25.38 1.89
C ALA A 75 11.77 24.55 0.60
N CYS A 76 11.38 23.29 0.72
CA CYS A 76 11.07 22.42 -0.43
C CYS A 76 9.57 22.40 -0.83
N GLY A 77 8.73 23.21 -0.18
CA GLY A 77 7.33 23.42 -0.56
C GLY A 77 6.52 22.12 -0.61
N SER A 78 6.03 21.73 -1.79
CA SER A 78 5.24 20.51 -1.97
C SER A 78 6.06 19.22 -2.16
N LEU A 79 7.39 19.33 -2.27
CA LEU A 79 8.29 18.17 -2.37
C LEU A 79 8.56 17.53 -1.00
N SER A 80 8.57 18.35 0.07
CA SER A 80 8.70 17.88 1.45
C SER A 80 7.35 17.72 2.13
N ARG A 81 7.33 16.87 3.17
CA ARG A 81 6.18 16.62 4.03
C ARG A 81 6.64 16.63 5.48
N PHE A 82 5.91 17.35 6.31
CA PHE A 82 6.18 17.48 7.73
C PHE A 82 5.31 16.52 8.53
N TYR A 83 5.92 15.76 9.43
CA TYR A 83 5.21 14.85 10.32
C TYR A 83 4.77 15.54 11.62
N CYS A 84 3.46 15.66 11.81
CA CYS A 84 2.87 16.05 13.09
C CYS A 84 2.71 14.80 13.98
N SER A 85 3.35 14.80 15.16
CA SER A 85 3.20 13.69 16.11
C SER A 85 1.83 13.69 16.77
N ASN A 86 1.28 14.89 17.07
CA ASN A 86 -0.07 15.09 17.59
C ASN A 86 -0.41 14.15 18.76
N GLU A 87 0.45 14.10 19.79
CA GLU A 87 0.26 13.18 20.92
C GLU A 87 -1.14 13.29 21.52
N GLY A 88 -1.82 12.16 21.67
CA GLY A 88 -3.20 12.11 22.15
C GLY A 88 -4.25 12.31 21.05
N PHE A 89 -3.87 12.48 19.79
CA PHE A 89 -4.76 12.56 18.62
C PHE A 89 -4.12 11.89 17.38
N ALA A 90 -4.66 12.13 16.18
CA ALA A 90 -4.20 11.52 14.93
C ALA A 90 -2.84 12.09 14.49
N SER A 91 -1.79 11.25 14.51
CA SER A 91 -0.51 11.59 13.87
C SER A 91 -0.67 11.59 12.35
N ARG A 92 -0.14 12.61 11.66
CA ARG A 92 -0.39 12.82 10.23
C ARG A 92 0.76 13.55 9.55
N PHE A 93 0.75 13.54 8.22
CA PHE A 93 1.63 14.38 7.42
C PHE A 93 0.90 15.62 6.92
N ILE A 94 1.60 16.75 6.90
CA ILE A 94 1.18 17.98 6.22
C ILE A 94 2.23 18.34 5.16
N SER A 95 1.79 19.02 4.11
CA SER A 95 2.66 19.51 3.05
C SER A 95 3.67 20.53 3.57
N GLY A 96 4.91 20.51 3.06
CA GLY A 96 5.98 21.41 3.54
C GLY A 96 5.63 22.90 3.46
N PHE A 97 4.84 23.34 2.48
CA PHE A 97 4.42 24.75 2.37
C PHE A 97 3.54 25.26 3.53
N LYS A 98 3.02 24.37 4.38
CA LYS A 98 2.26 24.70 5.60
C LYS A 98 3.14 24.87 6.84
N VAL A 99 4.46 24.62 6.71
CA VAL A 99 5.40 24.74 7.83
C VAL A 99 5.85 26.19 7.96
N ASP A 100 5.73 26.75 9.16
CA ASP A 100 6.06 28.15 9.47
C ASP A 100 5.35 29.15 8.54
N ASP A 101 4.09 28.87 8.18
CA ASP A 101 3.22 29.72 7.34
C ASP A 101 2.36 30.71 8.17
N GLY A 102 2.43 30.61 9.50
CA GLY A 102 1.71 31.44 10.44
C GLY A 102 0.35 30.87 10.88
N VAL A 103 0.03 29.64 10.49
CA VAL A 103 -1.18 28.90 10.87
C VAL A 103 -0.77 27.60 11.56
N CYS A 104 -1.36 27.28 12.72
CA CYS A 104 -1.15 25.97 13.33
C CYS A 104 -1.98 24.91 12.59
N ASP A 105 -1.38 24.21 11.64
CA ASP A 105 -1.94 23.03 11.00
C ASP A 105 -1.81 21.79 11.90
N CYS A 106 -0.70 21.61 12.63
CA CYS A 106 -0.62 20.53 13.62
C CYS A 106 -1.42 20.90 14.88
N CYS A 107 -2.10 19.95 15.52
CA CYS A 107 -2.82 20.24 16.77
C CYS A 107 -1.88 20.49 17.96
N ASP A 108 -0.62 20.10 17.84
CA ASP A 108 0.45 20.45 18.78
C ASP A 108 1.19 21.73 18.38
N CYS A 109 0.81 22.39 17.28
CA CYS A 109 1.49 23.54 16.66
C CYS A 109 3.00 23.30 16.41
N SER A 110 3.45 22.05 16.22
CA SER A 110 4.86 21.74 15.98
C SER A 110 5.40 22.26 14.63
N ASP A 111 4.50 22.61 13.73
CA ASP A 111 4.73 23.27 12.45
C ASP A 111 5.10 24.75 12.55
N GLU A 112 4.89 25.41 13.70
CA GLU A 112 5.10 26.85 13.89
C GLU A 112 6.19 27.15 14.95
N GLU A 113 7.46 26.85 14.63
CA GLU A 113 8.59 27.04 15.56
C GLU A 113 8.97 28.52 15.72
N SER A 114 8.82 29.30 14.65
CA SER A 114 9.16 30.72 14.60
C SER A 114 8.16 31.62 15.35
N SER A 115 6.94 31.14 15.61
CA SER A 115 5.80 31.92 16.08
C SER A 115 5.30 31.46 17.46
N SER A 116 6.16 31.56 18.48
CA SER A 116 5.90 31.22 19.91
C SER A 116 4.68 31.87 20.60
N THR A 117 3.88 32.69 19.89
CA THR A 117 2.67 33.35 20.36
C THR A 117 1.37 32.80 19.75
N LEU A 118 1.43 31.81 18.86
CA LEU A 118 0.25 31.19 18.28
C LEU A 118 -0.33 30.13 19.23
N SER A 119 -1.65 30.13 19.39
CA SER A 119 -2.38 29.12 20.15
C SER A 119 -3.40 28.44 19.24
N GLY A 120 -3.05 27.27 18.73
CA GLY A 120 -3.98 26.37 18.04
C GLY A 120 -4.88 25.60 19.02
N TYR A 121 -5.75 24.75 18.48
CA TYR A 121 -6.57 23.83 19.26
C TYR A 121 -5.73 22.71 19.86
N SER A 122 -5.98 22.35 21.13
CA SER A 122 -5.25 21.25 21.75
C SER A 122 -5.67 19.91 21.14
N CYS A 123 -4.71 19.03 20.85
CA CYS A 123 -4.97 17.65 20.43
C CYS A 123 -5.98 16.91 21.34
N SER A 124 -5.96 17.19 22.65
CA SER A 124 -6.91 16.60 23.61
C SER A 124 -8.36 17.07 23.38
N GLN A 125 -8.56 18.32 22.96
CA GLN A 125 -9.87 18.88 22.65
C GLN A 125 -10.43 18.26 21.37
N LEU A 126 -9.60 18.16 20.33
CA LEU A 126 -9.97 17.53 19.06
C LEU A 126 -10.29 16.05 19.23
N ASN A 127 -9.53 15.33 20.06
CA ASN A 127 -9.82 13.93 20.36
C ASN A 127 -11.18 13.76 21.07
N HIS A 128 -11.46 14.59 22.08
CA HIS A 128 -12.77 14.58 22.75
C HIS A 128 -13.92 14.90 21.79
N GLU A 129 -13.72 15.86 20.88
CA GLU A 129 -14.72 16.20 19.87
C GLU A 129 -14.95 15.05 18.88
N PHE A 130 -13.87 14.37 18.45
CA PHE A 130 -13.97 13.19 17.59
C PHE A 130 -14.68 12.03 18.28
N ASP A 131 -14.41 11.79 19.57
CA ASP A 131 -15.12 10.78 20.37
C ASP A 131 -16.61 11.08 20.48
N ASP A 132 -16.98 12.35 20.68
CA ASP A 132 -18.37 12.78 20.71
C ASP A 132 -19.05 12.62 19.35
N LEU A 133 -18.34 12.95 18.27
CA LEU A 133 -18.78 12.70 16.90
C LEU A 133 -19.04 11.21 16.67
N LEU A 134 -18.09 10.34 17.01
CA LEU A 134 -18.23 8.88 16.85
C LEU A 134 -19.44 8.35 17.62
N LYS A 135 -19.62 8.75 18.89
CA LYS A 135 -20.79 8.35 19.70
C LYS A 135 -22.10 8.84 19.08
N GLN A 136 -22.13 10.07 18.57
CA GLN A 136 -23.31 10.65 17.94
C GLN A 136 -23.69 9.91 16.66
N GLU A 137 -22.71 9.70 15.76
CA GLU A 137 -22.91 9.11 14.44
C GLU A 137 -23.28 7.62 14.53
N THR A 138 -22.53 6.84 15.32
CA THR A 138 -22.83 5.41 15.54
C THR A 138 -24.16 5.21 16.27
N GLY A 139 -24.48 6.09 17.24
CA GLY A 139 -25.76 6.08 17.93
C GLY A 139 -26.94 6.39 17.01
N ARG A 140 -26.77 7.37 16.11
CA ARG A 140 -27.76 7.72 15.07
C ARG A 140 -27.97 6.55 14.11
N HIS A 141 -26.88 5.98 13.61
CA HIS A 141 -26.92 4.82 12.70
C HIS A 141 -27.66 3.64 13.30
N ARG A 142 -27.35 3.29 14.55
CA ARG A 142 -28.03 2.20 15.26
C ARG A 142 -29.54 2.40 15.34
N ARG A 143 -30.01 3.61 15.66
CA ARG A 143 -31.45 3.92 15.71
C ARG A 143 -32.08 3.88 14.32
N GLY A 144 -31.39 4.41 13.31
CA GLY A 144 -31.82 4.36 11.91
C GLY A 144 -31.96 2.94 11.37
N VAL A 145 -31.00 2.05 11.64
CA VAL A 145 -31.07 0.63 11.24
C VAL A 145 -32.25 -0.07 11.91
N LEU A 146 -32.51 0.18 13.19
CA LEU A 146 -33.66 -0.38 13.88
C LEU A 146 -34.99 0.10 13.27
N ALA A 147 -35.09 1.40 12.94
CA ALA A 147 -36.25 1.95 12.24
C ALA A 147 -36.43 1.34 10.85
N LEU A 148 -35.34 1.12 10.10
CA LEU A 148 -35.37 0.48 8.79
C LEU A 148 -35.87 -0.97 8.89
N GLN A 149 -35.37 -1.74 9.87
CA GLN A 149 -35.81 -3.11 10.11
C GLN A 149 -37.31 -3.19 10.48
N ASP A 150 -37.78 -2.25 11.31
CA ASP A 150 -39.21 -2.14 11.65
C ASP A 150 -40.05 -1.86 10.39
N MET A 151 -39.59 -0.96 9.50
CA MET A 151 -40.26 -0.72 8.20
C MET A 151 -40.26 -1.97 7.31
N GLU A 152 -39.13 -2.65 7.15
CA GLU A 152 -39.05 -3.88 6.35
C GLU A 152 -40.00 -4.97 6.87
N SER A 153 -40.12 -5.12 8.20
CA SER A 153 -40.99 -6.11 8.83
C SER A 153 -42.49 -5.86 8.59
N LYS A 154 -42.87 -4.60 8.36
CA LYS A 154 -44.24 -4.18 8.04
C LYS A 154 -44.56 -4.33 6.55
N SER A 155 -43.52 -4.27 5.70
CA SER A 155 -43.64 -4.28 4.23
C SER A 155 -43.56 -5.67 3.58
N LEU A 156 -42.93 -6.66 4.21
CA LEU A 156 -42.74 -8.00 3.63
C LEU A 156 -43.56 -9.10 4.36
N PRO A 157 -44.36 -9.93 3.66
CA PRO A 157 -44.78 -11.22 4.20
C PRO A 157 -43.54 -12.10 4.44
N LYS A 158 -43.54 -12.87 5.55
CA LYS A 158 -42.48 -13.83 5.91
C LYS A 158 -41.99 -14.58 4.65
N ALA A 159 -40.75 -14.31 4.25
CA ALA A 159 -40.11 -15.02 3.16
C ALA A 159 -40.13 -16.52 3.49
N GLN A 160 -40.67 -17.31 2.55
CA GLN A 160 -40.54 -18.76 2.58
C GLN A 160 -39.05 -19.10 2.60
N GLU A 161 -38.66 -20.05 3.46
CA GLU A 161 -37.34 -20.67 3.40
C GLU A 161 -37.11 -21.16 1.98
N GLU A 162 -36.21 -20.50 1.24
CA GLU A 162 -35.77 -20.96 -0.07
C GLU A 162 -35.00 -22.27 0.14
N GLU A 163 -35.43 -23.33 -0.57
CA GLU A 163 -34.72 -24.61 -0.60
C GLU A 163 -33.27 -24.40 -1.06
N ALA A 164 -32.33 -24.90 -0.26
CA ALA A 164 -30.90 -24.83 -0.55
C ALA A 164 -30.61 -25.43 -1.93
N THR A 165 -30.01 -24.63 -2.81
CA THR A 165 -29.66 -25.04 -4.17
C THR A 165 -28.52 -26.07 -4.15
N ASP A 166 -28.41 -26.90 -5.21
CA ASP A 166 -27.31 -27.88 -5.38
C ASP A 166 -25.91 -27.23 -5.25
N ALA A 167 -25.79 -25.95 -5.61
CA ALA A 167 -24.59 -25.14 -5.43
C ALA A 167 -24.25 -24.88 -3.95
N GLU A 168 -25.24 -24.61 -3.09
CA GLU A 168 -25.04 -24.39 -1.65
C GLU A 168 -24.55 -25.66 -0.94
N THR A 169 -25.08 -26.82 -1.32
CA THR A 169 -24.58 -28.12 -0.82
C THR A 169 -23.15 -28.41 -1.26
N THR A 170 -22.77 -28.01 -2.48
CA THR A 170 -21.41 -28.20 -3.02
C THR A 170 -20.40 -27.29 -2.31
N VAL A 171 -20.79 -26.05 -1.98
CA VAL A 171 -19.97 -25.13 -1.19
C VAL A 171 -19.75 -25.69 0.22
N LYS A 172 -20.79 -26.15 0.91
CA LYS A 172 -20.69 -26.72 2.27
C LYS A 172 -19.78 -27.97 2.33
N GLN A 173 -19.85 -28.84 1.33
CA GLN A 173 -18.96 -30.01 1.24
C GLN A 173 -17.50 -29.59 1.02
N THR A 174 -17.25 -28.64 0.11
CA THR A 174 -15.91 -28.13 -0.17
C THR A 174 -15.31 -27.38 1.04
N GLU A 175 -16.14 -26.72 1.84
CA GLU A 175 -15.73 -26.08 3.11
C GLU A 175 -15.27 -27.11 4.15
N ALA A 176 -15.98 -28.24 4.28
CA ALA A 176 -15.57 -29.32 5.17
C ALA A 176 -14.24 -29.95 4.73
N ASP A 177 -14.06 -30.15 3.42
CA ASP A 177 -12.82 -30.68 2.84
C ASP A 177 -11.64 -29.71 2.98
N TYR A 178 -11.89 -28.41 2.86
CA TYR A 178 -10.92 -27.36 3.14
C TYR A 178 -10.51 -27.37 4.62
N ALA A 179 -11.47 -27.46 5.54
CA ALA A 179 -11.20 -27.51 6.97
C ALA A 179 -10.33 -28.72 7.36
N SER A 180 -10.66 -29.90 6.83
CA SER A 180 -9.88 -31.14 7.05
C SER A 180 -8.44 -31.04 6.53
N SER A 181 -8.24 -30.50 5.32
CA SER A 181 -6.90 -30.30 4.75
C SER A 181 -6.10 -29.21 5.50
N ASN A 182 -6.76 -28.17 5.99
CA ASN A 182 -6.14 -27.12 6.80
C ASN A 182 -5.64 -27.68 8.14
N GLU A 183 -6.43 -28.54 8.79
CA GLU A 183 -6.02 -29.19 10.04
C GLU A 183 -4.78 -30.07 9.85
N LYS A 184 -4.75 -30.90 8.79
CA LYS A 184 -3.57 -31.71 8.45
C LYS A 184 -2.32 -30.86 8.19
N TYR A 185 -2.48 -29.74 7.49
CA TYR A 185 -1.38 -28.80 7.23
C TYR A 185 -0.86 -28.15 8.52
N LYS A 186 -1.77 -27.71 9.41
CA LYS A 186 -1.41 -27.15 10.72
C LYS A 186 -0.64 -28.14 11.57
N THR A 187 -1.07 -29.40 11.64
CA THR A 187 -0.36 -30.46 12.37
C THR A 187 1.04 -30.69 11.78
N CYS A 188 1.17 -30.75 10.45
CA CYS A 188 2.47 -30.88 9.79
C CYS A 188 3.43 -29.74 10.13
N ILE A 189 2.95 -28.49 10.13
CA ILE A 189 3.75 -27.33 10.51
C ILE A 189 4.18 -27.41 11.98
N SER A 190 3.28 -27.82 12.87
CA SER A 190 3.59 -28.01 14.30
C SER A 190 4.70 -29.04 14.50
N ASP A 191 4.62 -30.19 13.81
CA ASP A 191 5.62 -31.25 13.88
C ASP A 191 6.97 -30.80 13.30
N LEU A 192 6.94 -30.03 12.21
CA LEU A 192 8.12 -29.44 11.58
C LEU A 192 8.78 -28.40 12.48
N ALA A 193 7.99 -27.57 13.17
CA ALA A 193 8.49 -26.60 14.16
C ALA A 193 9.13 -27.30 15.35
N ALA A 194 8.50 -28.36 15.89
CA ALA A 194 9.07 -29.16 16.97
C ALA A 194 10.38 -29.84 16.56
N ALA A 195 10.45 -30.38 15.33
CA ALA A 195 11.67 -30.99 14.79
C ALA A 195 12.80 -29.96 14.59
N ARG A 196 12.49 -28.76 14.12
CA ARG A 196 13.44 -27.64 13.98
C ARG A 196 13.93 -27.14 15.33
N ASN A 197 13.07 -27.02 16.33
CA ASN A 197 13.47 -26.62 17.68
C ASN A 197 14.46 -27.63 18.29
N LEU A 198 14.17 -28.93 18.15
CA LEU A 198 15.08 -29.98 18.61
C LEU A 198 16.44 -29.95 17.89
N TYR A 199 16.43 -29.64 16.59
CA TYR A 199 17.65 -29.50 15.79
C TYR A 199 18.45 -28.24 16.18
N ASN A 200 17.77 -27.12 16.36
CA ASN A 200 18.36 -25.84 16.77
C ASN A 200 18.96 -25.92 18.18
N ASP A 201 18.28 -26.56 19.14
CA ASP A 201 18.78 -26.77 20.51
C ASP A 201 20.07 -27.61 20.53
N LYS A 202 20.17 -28.61 19.64
CA LYS A 202 21.38 -29.40 19.47
C LYS A 202 22.47 -28.60 18.76
N LEU A 203 22.12 -27.87 17.70
CA LEU A 203 23.05 -27.05 16.93
C LEU A 203 23.62 -25.88 17.75
N GLN A 204 22.83 -25.26 18.64
CA GLN A 204 23.26 -24.19 19.54
C GLN A 204 24.40 -24.64 20.48
N ARG A 205 24.34 -25.89 20.94
CA ARG A 205 25.35 -26.46 21.84
C ARG A 205 26.64 -26.85 21.11
N GLU A 206 26.57 -27.08 19.80
CA GLU A 206 27.67 -27.67 19.01
C GLU A 206 28.33 -26.66 18.05
N ASN A 207 27.57 -25.75 17.43
CA ASN A 207 28.06 -24.71 16.53
C ASN A 207 27.12 -23.48 16.52
N PRO A 208 27.33 -22.49 17.40
CA PRO A 208 26.46 -21.31 17.50
C PRO A 208 26.49 -20.40 16.26
N LEU A 209 27.59 -20.40 15.48
CA LEU A 209 27.69 -19.63 14.23
C LEU A 209 26.87 -20.27 13.11
N MET A 210 26.86 -21.61 13.04
CA MET A 210 26.04 -22.35 12.08
C MET A 210 24.55 -22.19 12.39
N LEU A 211 24.17 -22.13 13.67
CA LEU A 211 22.79 -21.82 14.06
C LEU A 211 22.35 -20.43 13.58
N ARG A 212 23.20 -19.40 13.75
CA ARG A 212 22.92 -18.06 13.23
C ARG A 212 22.76 -18.06 11.71
N LEU A 213 23.60 -18.80 10.98
CA LEU A 213 23.50 -18.94 9.52
C LEU A 213 22.17 -19.58 9.09
N GLU A 214 21.73 -20.63 9.79
CA GLU A 214 20.46 -21.30 9.48
C GLU A 214 19.23 -20.46 9.86
N GLN A 215 19.32 -19.66 10.93
CA GLN A 215 18.27 -18.70 11.31
C GLN A 215 18.05 -17.61 10.26
N ILE A 216 19.10 -17.17 9.57
CA ILE A 216 19.01 -16.18 8.47
C ILE A 216 18.28 -16.75 7.24
N GLY A 217 18.21 -18.07 7.08
CA GLY A 217 17.47 -18.70 5.97
C GLY A 217 18.11 -18.47 4.61
N ILE A 218 19.39 -18.89 4.47
CA ILE A 218 20.18 -18.75 3.23
C ILE A 218 19.48 -19.34 2.00
N THR A 219 18.71 -20.42 2.15
CA THR A 219 17.97 -21.03 1.06
C THR A 219 16.87 -20.12 0.50
N GLN A 220 16.15 -19.41 1.38
CA GLN A 220 15.11 -18.46 0.99
C GLN A 220 15.75 -17.23 0.36
N LEU A 221 16.81 -16.71 0.98
CA LEU A 221 17.58 -15.59 0.44
C LEU A 221 18.10 -15.92 -0.97
N SER A 222 18.68 -17.10 -1.17
CA SER A 222 19.16 -17.54 -2.48
C SER A 222 18.04 -17.67 -3.51
N SER A 223 16.85 -18.16 -3.14
CA SER A 223 15.71 -18.19 -4.08
C SER A 223 15.28 -16.79 -4.50
N SER A 224 15.23 -15.84 -3.56
CA SER A 224 14.88 -14.45 -3.87
C SER A 224 15.92 -13.77 -4.74
N ILE A 225 17.21 -14.03 -4.53
CA ILE A 225 18.29 -13.55 -5.42
C ILE A 225 18.11 -14.13 -6.84
N VAL A 226 17.79 -15.41 -6.97
CA VAL A 226 17.54 -16.02 -8.28
C VAL A 226 16.34 -15.38 -8.97
N GLU A 227 15.27 -15.09 -8.24
CA GLU A 227 14.08 -14.40 -8.78
C GLU A 227 14.43 -12.98 -9.26
N ILE A 228 15.13 -12.18 -8.45
CA ILE A 228 15.54 -10.81 -8.79
C ILE A 228 16.36 -10.79 -10.09
N PHE A 229 17.38 -11.65 -10.18
CA PHE A 229 18.25 -11.66 -11.36
C PHE A 229 17.58 -12.26 -12.60
N THR A 230 16.66 -13.21 -12.43
CA THR A 230 15.84 -13.72 -13.54
C THR A 230 14.91 -12.62 -14.08
N GLN A 231 14.38 -11.76 -13.20
CA GLN A 231 13.58 -10.61 -13.61
C GLN A 231 14.43 -9.54 -14.30
N ALA A 232 15.63 -9.26 -13.80
CA ALA A 232 16.58 -8.36 -14.46
C ALA A 232 16.94 -8.83 -15.88
N GLU A 233 17.14 -10.14 -16.07
CA GLU A 233 17.37 -10.76 -17.38
C GLU A 233 16.14 -10.58 -18.29
N LEU A 234 14.93 -10.81 -17.77
CA LEU A 234 13.68 -10.62 -18.50
C LEU A 234 13.49 -9.16 -18.95
N TYR A 235 13.67 -8.19 -18.05
CA TYR A 235 13.56 -6.77 -18.38
C TYR A 235 14.61 -6.33 -19.38
N SER A 236 15.85 -6.79 -19.24
CA SER A 236 16.93 -6.52 -20.20
C SER A 236 16.57 -7.00 -21.61
N ASN A 237 16.11 -8.23 -21.75
CA ASN A 237 15.75 -8.80 -23.04
C ASN A 237 14.51 -8.11 -23.64
N THR A 238 13.51 -7.82 -22.80
CA THR A 238 12.27 -7.14 -23.21
C THR A 238 12.56 -5.72 -23.70
N TYR A 239 13.49 -5.01 -23.04
CA TYR A 239 13.92 -3.69 -23.44
C TYR A 239 14.55 -3.71 -24.85
N HIS A 240 15.47 -4.65 -25.10
CA HIS A 240 16.11 -4.78 -26.41
C HIS A 240 15.08 -5.08 -27.52
N GLU A 241 14.15 -6.00 -27.29
CA GLU A 241 13.08 -6.33 -28.24
C GLU A 241 12.17 -5.11 -28.53
N LEU A 242 11.77 -4.36 -27.50
CA LEU A 242 10.88 -3.20 -27.64
C LEU A 242 11.57 -2.02 -28.33
N VAL A 243 12.82 -1.74 -27.97
CA VAL A 243 13.64 -0.70 -28.61
C VAL A 243 13.89 -1.06 -30.08
N GLU A 244 14.09 -2.33 -30.43
CA GLU A 244 14.24 -2.76 -31.82
C GLU A 244 12.97 -2.46 -32.64
N ILE A 245 11.77 -2.69 -32.07
CA ILE A 245 10.49 -2.37 -32.72
C ILE A 245 10.34 -0.85 -32.92
N LEU A 246 10.59 -0.05 -31.87
CA LEU A 246 10.49 1.41 -31.92
C LEU A 246 11.51 2.03 -32.88
N LYS A 247 12.73 1.51 -32.91
CA LYS A 247 13.76 1.94 -33.85
C LYS A 247 13.42 1.56 -35.29
N THR A 248 12.86 0.37 -35.49
CA THR A 248 12.35 -0.03 -36.82
C THR A 248 11.22 0.91 -37.27
N LEU A 249 10.34 1.34 -36.36
CA LEU A 249 9.31 2.34 -36.65
C LEU A 249 9.96 3.66 -37.07
N GLU A 250 10.90 4.19 -36.28
CA GLU A 250 11.66 5.43 -36.57
C GLU A 250 12.39 5.37 -37.93
N ASP A 251 12.97 4.22 -38.29
CA ASP A 251 13.72 4.07 -39.54
C ASP A 251 12.82 3.88 -40.79
N THR A 252 11.59 3.38 -40.62
CA THR A 252 10.77 2.91 -41.76
C THR A 252 9.47 3.66 -41.99
N TYR A 253 9.02 4.51 -41.06
CA TYR A 253 7.81 5.33 -41.26
C TYR A 253 8.03 6.45 -42.28
N ASN A 254 6.97 6.88 -42.94
CA ASN A 254 7.02 7.98 -43.91
C ASN A 254 6.51 9.28 -43.30
N GLU A 255 7.45 10.17 -42.93
CA GLU A 255 7.18 11.48 -42.35
C GLU A 255 6.24 12.35 -43.20
N ASN A 256 6.24 12.18 -44.53
CA ASN A 256 5.42 12.98 -45.46
C ASN A 256 3.93 12.61 -45.43
N LEU A 257 3.53 11.53 -44.75
CA LEU A 257 2.13 11.15 -44.63
C LEU A 257 1.37 12.00 -43.60
N ASN A 258 2.04 12.91 -42.88
CA ASN A 258 1.47 13.83 -41.88
C ASN A 258 0.52 13.11 -40.89
N ASP A 259 0.91 11.90 -40.46
CA ASP A 259 0.24 11.26 -39.33
C ASP A 259 0.78 11.91 -38.05
N ASP A 260 0.07 12.92 -37.56
CA ASP A 260 0.47 13.71 -36.40
C ASP A 260 0.75 12.82 -35.16
N ILE A 261 0.03 11.70 -35.00
CA ILE A 261 0.24 10.77 -33.88
C ILE A 261 1.55 10.01 -34.04
N VAL A 262 1.83 9.49 -35.23
CA VAL A 262 3.08 8.75 -35.49
C VAL A 262 4.28 9.70 -35.38
N ASN A 263 4.21 10.88 -36.00
CA ASN A 263 5.28 11.86 -35.99
C ASN A 263 5.63 12.31 -34.56
N GLN A 264 4.61 12.62 -33.74
CA GLN A 264 4.80 13.00 -32.33
C GLN A 264 5.41 11.86 -31.51
N ASN A 265 4.97 10.62 -31.70
CA ASN A 265 5.47 9.49 -30.93
C ASN A 265 6.88 9.06 -31.32
N VAL A 266 7.24 9.17 -32.61
CA VAL A 266 8.63 8.98 -33.05
C VAL A 266 9.52 10.06 -32.44
N GLN A 267 9.09 11.33 -32.45
CA GLN A 267 9.85 12.41 -31.80
C GLN A 267 10.01 12.16 -30.28
N LYS A 268 8.93 11.77 -29.57
CA LYS A 268 8.99 11.40 -28.16
C LYS A 268 10.00 10.28 -27.91
N PHE A 269 10.03 9.26 -28.78
CA PHE A 269 11.00 8.18 -28.69
C PHE A 269 12.43 8.67 -28.91
N SER A 270 12.70 9.47 -29.94
CA SER A 270 14.05 10.01 -30.20
C SER A 270 14.53 10.91 -29.05
N GLU A 271 13.65 11.74 -28.48
CA GLU A 271 13.96 12.57 -27.31
C GLU A 271 14.22 11.73 -26.07
N TYR A 272 13.39 10.71 -25.83
CA TYR A 272 13.57 9.75 -24.75
C TYR A 272 14.92 9.05 -24.84
N MET A 273 15.29 8.56 -26.02
CA MET A 273 16.57 7.89 -26.24
C MET A 273 17.77 8.84 -26.11
N ARG A 274 17.61 10.13 -26.43
CA ARG A 274 18.65 11.15 -26.26
C ARG A 274 18.89 11.51 -24.79
N ASN A 275 17.81 11.60 -24.01
CA ASN A 275 17.88 11.95 -22.59
C ASN A 275 18.22 10.72 -21.70
N SER A 276 17.95 9.51 -22.19
CA SER A 276 18.22 8.24 -21.48
C SER A 276 19.62 7.67 -21.71
N ALA A 277 20.62 8.51 -22.02
CA ALA A 277 22.00 8.10 -22.33
C ALA A 277 22.73 7.37 -21.17
N GLU A 278 22.16 7.37 -19.96
CA GLU A 278 22.69 6.71 -18.75
C GLU A 278 22.19 5.28 -18.53
N ILE A 279 21.38 4.71 -19.43
CA ILE A 279 21.06 3.28 -19.38
C ILE A 279 22.33 2.51 -19.79
N GLY A 280 23.21 2.23 -18.82
CA GLY A 280 24.47 1.49 -18.99
C GLY A 280 24.28 0.11 -19.65
N SER A 281 25.36 -0.63 -19.91
CA SER A 281 25.32 -1.86 -20.72
C SER A 281 24.29 -2.89 -20.22
N VAL A 282 23.12 -2.92 -20.85
CA VAL A 282 22.03 -3.86 -20.58
C VAL A 282 22.39 -5.22 -21.18
N SER A 283 22.69 -6.20 -20.34
CA SER A 283 23.09 -7.53 -20.80
C SER A 283 22.56 -8.65 -19.89
N GLY A 284 21.57 -9.39 -20.37
CA GLY A 284 21.02 -10.53 -19.64
C GLY A 284 22.02 -11.67 -19.40
N THR A 285 23.06 -11.81 -20.25
CA THR A 285 24.11 -12.84 -20.08
C THR A 285 25.06 -12.50 -18.92
N PHE A 286 25.30 -11.21 -18.68
CA PHE A 286 26.07 -10.73 -17.54
C PHE A 286 25.30 -10.97 -16.23
N ASP A 287 24.01 -10.63 -16.21
CA ASP A 287 23.12 -10.86 -15.05
C ASP A 287 23.06 -12.34 -14.67
N ARG A 288 22.95 -13.23 -15.67
CA ARG A 288 22.99 -14.68 -15.46
C ARG A 288 24.29 -15.14 -14.79
N THR A 289 25.43 -14.63 -15.25
CA THR A 289 26.75 -15.01 -14.72
C THR A 289 26.92 -14.51 -13.27
N GLN A 290 26.49 -13.28 -12.99
CA GLN A 290 26.51 -12.71 -11.64
C GLN A 290 25.62 -13.49 -10.68
N ARG A 291 24.40 -13.84 -11.11
CA ARG A 291 23.48 -14.66 -10.32
C ARG A 291 24.10 -15.98 -9.90
N ASP A 292 24.70 -16.71 -10.84
CA ASP A 292 25.27 -18.04 -10.58
C ASP A 292 26.46 -17.94 -9.59
N GLN A 293 27.31 -16.90 -9.72
CA GLN A 293 28.41 -16.63 -8.78
C GLN A 293 27.93 -16.28 -7.36
N ILE A 294 26.94 -15.40 -7.25
CA ILE A 294 26.37 -14.98 -5.96
C ILE A 294 25.65 -16.17 -5.29
N THR A 295 24.92 -16.96 -6.08
CA THR A 295 24.23 -18.17 -5.62
C THR A 295 25.21 -19.22 -5.09
N SER A 296 26.33 -19.45 -5.80
CA SER A 296 27.39 -20.36 -5.33
C SER A 296 28.05 -19.87 -4.03
N TYR A 297 28.28 -18.55 -3.93
CA TYR A 297 28.82 -17.96 -2.70
C TYR A 297 27.91 -18.23 -1.48
N PHE A 298 26.61 -17.94 -1.58
CA PHE A 298 25.68 -18.12 -0.47
C PHE A 298 25.39 -19.60 -0.16
N ASN A 299 25.25 -20.47 -1.17
CA ASN A 299 24.84 -21.87 -0.92
C ASN A 299 25.99 -22.84 -0.64
N GLU A 300 27.20 -22.55 -1.12
CA GLU A 300 28.32 -23.49 -1.08
C GLU A 300 29.50 -22.93 -0.30
N GLU A 301 30.00 -21.74 -0.68
CA GLU A 301 31.22 -21.19 -0.10
C GLU A 301 31.03 -20.74 1.36
N LEU A 302 30.01 -19.94 1.65
CA LEU A 302 29.77 -19.40 2.99
C LEU A 302 29.44 -20.51 4.02
N PRO A 303 28.53 -21.46 3.74
CA PRO A 303 28.25 -22.55 4.67
C PRO A 303 29.44 -23.50 4.86
N SER A 304 30.21 -23.78 3.80
CA SER A 304 31.39 -24.65 3.92
C SER A 304 32.51 -23.99 4.72
N MET A 305 32.69 -22.67 4.60
CA MET A 305 33.64 -21.89 5.40
C MET A 305 33.29 -21.92 6.89
N ILE A 306 32.01 -21.70 7.24
CA ILE A 306 31.53 -21.74 8.63
C ILE A 306 31.62 -23.17 9.20
N LEU A 307 31.32 -24.19 8.39
CA LEU A 307 31.38 -25.59 8.82
C LEU A 307 32.81 -26.11 9.00
N GLN A 308 33.77 -25.62 8.21
CA GLN A 308 35.17 -26.02 8.32
C GLN A 308 35.93 -25.27 9.41
N GLY A 309 35.45 -24.10 9.84
CA GLY A 309 36.10 -23.27 10.88
C GLY A 309 37.46 -22.69 10.45
N SER A 310 37.78 -22.76 9.15
CA SER A 310 39.02 -22.24 8.58
C SER A 310 38.80 -21.71 7.18
N SER A 311 39.49 -20.63 6.80
CA SER A 311 39.45 -20.05 5.46
C SER A 311 40.85 -19.84 4.90
N ARG A 312 40.98 -19.92 3.58
CA ARG A 312 42.22 -19.57 2.86
C ARG A 312 42.35 -18.06 2.63
N LEU A 313 41.27 -17.31 2.81
CA LEU A 313 41.20 -15.87 2.60
C LEU A 313 41.37 -15.12 3.93
N PRO A 314 42.05 -13.96 3.94
CA PRO A 314 42.15 -13.12 5.14
C PRO A 314 40.78 -12.48 5.49
N PRO A 315 40.54 -12.08 6.75
CA PRO A 315 39.25 -11.55 7.22
C PRO A 315 38.67 -10.42 6.35
N LYS A 316 39.50 -9.43 6.01
CA LYS A 316 39.11 -8.31 5.13
C LYS A 316 38.64 -8.74 3.73
N ALA A 317 39.21 -9.81 3.18
CA ALA A 317 38.82 -10.32 1.87
C ALA A 317 37.49 -11.09 1.93
N ILE A 318 37.21 -11.73 3.06
CA ILE A 318 35.93 -12.42 3.31
C ILE A 318 34.81 -11.38 3.45
N GLU A 319 35.04 -10.33 4.25
CA GLU A 319 34.11 -9.20 4.42
C GLU A 319 33.87 -8.46 3.10
N GLY A 320 34.93 -8.15 2.36
CA GLY A 320 34.83 -7.49 1.06
C GLY A 320 34.04 -8.30 0.04
N LYS A 321 34.19 -9.64 0.02
CA LYS A 321 33.42 -10.51 -0.88
C LYS A 321 31.93 -10.53 -0.52
N CYS A 322 31.60 -10.53 0.78
CA CYS A 322 30.20 -10.48 1.24
C CYS A 322 29.56 -9.12 0.93
N SER A 323 30.26 -8.02 1.23
CA SER A 323 29.80 -6.66 0.95
C SER A 323 29.56 -6.46 -0.54
N MET A 324 30.49 -6.90 -1.39
CA MET A 324 30.31 -6.85 -2.85
C MET A 324 29.09 -7.65 -3.32
N ALA A 325 28.87 -8.86 -2.79
CA ALA A 325 27.71 -9.67 -3.14
C ALA A 325 26.39 -9.00 -2.75
N LYS A 326 26.33 -8.37 -1.56
CA LYS A 326 25.17 -7.59 -1.10
C LYS A 326 24.91 -6.40 -2.02
N THR A 327 25.92 -5.56 -2.25
CA THR A 327 25.80 -4.37 -3.11
C THR A 327 25.35 -4.72 -4.53
N LEU A 328 25.85 -5.83 -5.10
CA LEU A 328 25.40 -6.30 -6.41
C LEU A 328 23.91 -6.68 -6.43
N VAL A 329 23.39 -7.29 -5.37
CA VAL A 329 21.96 -7.62 -5.27
C VAL A 329 21.12 -6.36 -5.11
N GLU A 330 21.55 -5.40 -4.28
CA GLU A 330 20.86 -4.13 -4.05
C GLU A 330 20.78 -3.28 -5.32
N ILE A 331 21.90 -3.12 -6.03
CA ILE A 331 21.94 -2.45 -7.34
C ILE A 331 20.98 -3.13 -8.33
N LYS A 332 20.84 -4.46 -8.27
CA LYS A 332 19.94 -5.20 -9.18
C LYS A 332 18.47 -5.05 -8.81
N ILE A 333 18.14 -4.86 -7.54
CA ILE A 333 16.80 -4.49 -7.09
C ILE A 333 16.39 -3.14 -7.68
N GLU A 334 17.24 -2.13 -7.52
CA GLU A 334 17.01 -0.78 -8.05
C GLU A 334 16.97 -0.77 -9.58
N TYR A 335 17.85 -1.55 -10.22
CA TYR A 335 17.83 -1.77 -11.66
C TYR A 335 16.49 -2.30 -12.15
N CYS A 336 15.91 -3.30 -11.48
CA CYS A 336 14.61 -3.84 -11.84
C CYS A 336 13.48 -2.81 -11.72
N GLN A 337 13.49 -1.99 -10.66
CA GLN A 337 12.49 -0.93 -10.45
C GLN A 337 12.57 0.12 -11.57
N ARG A 338 13.79 0.61 -11.87
CA ARG A 338 14.02 1.59 -12.94
C ARG A 338 13.66 1.02 -14.31
N MET A 339 14.04 -0.22 -14.60
CA MET A 339 13.73 -0.86 -15.89
C MET A 339 12.24 -1.08 -16.09
N HIS A 340 11.49 -1.34 -15.02
CA HIS A 340 10.03 -1.44 -15.10
C HIS A 340 9.41 -0.12 -15.57
N GLU A 341 9.86 1.02 -15.03
CA GLU A 341 9.42 2.35 -15.45
C GLU A 341 9.83 2.67 -16.90
N VAL A 342 11.08 2.35 -17.27
CA VAL A 342 11.57 2.52 -18.66
C VAL A 342 10.70 1.74 -19.64
N LEU A 343 10.42 0.48 -19.35
CA LEU A 343 9.56 -0.35 -20.19
C LEU A 343 8.15 0.22 -20.28
N ARG A 344 7.57 0.68 -19.17
CA ARG A 344 6.25 1.31 -19.15
C ARG A 344 6.18 2.56 -20.05
N ASN A 345 7.21 3.40 -20.00
CA ASN A 345 7.28 4.62 -20.83
C ASN A 345 7.38 4.27 -22.32
N LEU A 346 8.25 3.33 -22.70
CA LEU A 346 8.39 2.89 -24.09
C LEU A 346 7.12 2.19 -24.61
N THR A 347 6.47 1.39 -23.77
CA THR A 347 5.18 0.74 -24.08
C THR A 347 4.07 1.77 -24.28
N THR A 348 4.04 2.84 -23.49
CA THR A 348 3.05 3.93 -23.66
C THR A 348 3.16 4.60 -25.03
N ILE A 349 4.38 4.80 -25.53
CA ILE A 349 4.62 5.35 -26.88
C ILE A 349 4.05 4.41 -27.95
N MET A 350 4.34 3.10 -27.85
CA MET A 350 3.84 2.12 -28.82
C MET A 350 2.34 1.84 -28.70
N ASP A 351 1.76 1.94 -27.51
CA ASP A 351 0.31 1.80 -27.29
C ASP A 351 -0.47 2.94 -27.97
N ASP A 352 0.03 4.17 -27.88
CA ASP A 352 -0.56 5.32 -28.55
C ASP A 352 -0.50 5.16 -30.08
N VAL A 353 0.67 4.77 -30.61
CA VAL A 353 0.83 4.46 -32.05
C VAL A 353 -0.06 3.29 -32.47
N SER A 354 -0.17 2.23 -31.67
CA SER A 354 -0.99 1.05 -31.98
C SER A 354 -2.49 1.33 -32.04
N THR A 355 -2.95 2.29 -31.23
CA THR A 355 -4.38 2.56 -31.02
C THR A 355 -4.88 3.72 -31.87
N ASN A 356 -4.07 4.77 -32.02
CA ASN A 356 -4.52 6.07 -32.52
C ASN A 356 -3.93 6.45 -33.89
N TYR A 357 -3.07 5.63 -34.51
CA TYR A 357 -2.57 5.91 -35.86
C TYR A 357 -3.68 5.90 -36.92
N ASN A 358 -3.55 6.73 -37.94
CA ASN A 358 -4.55 6.82 -38.98
C ASN A 358 -4.34 5.72 -40.04
N VAL A 359 -5.16 4.68 -39.92
CA VAL A 359 -5.16 3.50 -40.80
C VAL A 359 -5.30 3.86 -42.30
N ASN A 360 -5.91 5.00 -42.63
CA ASN A 360 -6.14 5.42 -44.02
C ASN A 360 -4.86 5.86 -44.75
N PHE A 361 -3.80 6.23 -44.04
CA PHE A 361 -2.53 6.63 -44.67
C PHE A 361 -1.74 5.44 -45.22
N GLN A 362 -2.15 4.20 -44.91
CA GLN A 362 -1.57 2.96 -45.44
C GLN A 362 -0.04 2.85 -45.32
N ASP A 363 0.56 3.51 -44.34
CA ASP A 363 2.00 3.40 -44.09
C ASP A 363 2.38 1.92 -43.81
N ALA A 364 3.30 1.38 -44.59
CA ALA A 364 3.75 0.00 -44.46
C ALA A 364 4.68 -0.19 -43.25
N GLY A 365 5.51 0.81 -42.93
CA GLY A 365 6.39 0.82 -41.76
C GLY A 365 5.58 0.82 -40.47
N VAL A 366 4.61 1.73 -40.36
CA VAL A 366 3.71 1.80 -39.19
C VAL A 366 2.92 0.50 -39.01
N ARG A 367 2.32 -0.03 -40.09
CA ARG A 367 1.55 -1.29 -40.01
C ARG A 367 2.40 -2.50 -39.60
N ASN A 368 3.66 -2.55 -40.03
CA ASN A 368 4.57 -3.62 -39.64
C ASN A 368 5.00 -3.47 -38.17
N ALA A 369 5.34 -2.26 -37.72
CA ALA A 369 5.68 -1.99 -36.33
C ALA A 369 4.53 -2.32 -35.37
N VAL A 370 3.30 -1.91 -35.71
CA VAL A 370 2.09 -2.24 -34.91
C VAL A 370 1.84 -3.76 -34.87
N ARG A 371 2.11 -4.49 -35.95
CA ARG A 371 2.01 -5.96 -35.93
C ARG A 371 3.05 -6.59 -35.01
N SER A 372 4.32 -6.22 -35.17
CA SER A 372 5.41 -6.71 -34.33
C SER A 372 5.17 -6.40 -32.85
N TYR A 373 4.62 -5.21 -32.55
CA TYR A 373 4.26 -4.81 -31.21
C TYR A 373 3.10 -5.63 -30.62
N ARG A 374 2.05 -5.91 -31.40
CA ARG A 374 0.96 -6.80 -30.95
C ARG A 374 1.46 -8.23 -30.69
N GLU A 375 2.34 -8.75 -31.53
CA GLU A 375 2.98 -10.04 -31.30
C GLU A 375 3.84 -10.04 -30.03
N PHE A 376 4.57 -8.96 -29.78
CA PHE A 376 5.33 -8.75 -28.55
C PHE A 376 4.43 -8.76 -27.31
N LEU A 377 3.31 -8.02 -27.31
CA LEU A 377 2.35 -7.98 -26.21
C LEU A 377 1.74 -9.37 -25.91
N THR A 378 1.42 -10.15 -26.95
CA THR A 378 0.88 -11.52 -26.74
C THR A 378 1.88 -12.46 -26.08
N LYS A 379 3.19 -12.25 -26.27
CA LYS A 379 4.25 -13.09 -25.68
C LYS A 379 4.66 -12.63 -24.28
N LYS A 380 4.39 -11.36 -23.91
CA LYS A 380 5.00 -10.69 -22.75
C LYS A 380 4.01 -9.97 -21.82
N SER A 381 2.72 -10.29 -21.88
CA SER A 381 1.66 -9.63 -21.10
C SER A 381 1.87 -9.61 -19.58
N PHE A 382 2.66 -10.54 -19.02
CA PHE A 382 2.98 -10.64 -17.59
C PHE A 382 4.14 -9.72 -17.12
N VAL A 383 4.89 -9.11 -18.05
CA VAL A 383 6.10 -8.31 -17.71
C VAL A 383 5.73 -6.96 -17.06
N PHE A 384 4.46 -6.54 -17.16
CA PHE A 384 3.95 -5.26 -16.68
C PHE A 384 3.37 -5.29 -15.26
N GLU A 385 3.42 -6.43 -14.57
CA GLU A 385 3.10 -6.47 -13.14
C GLU A 385 4.25 -5.87 -12.32
N PRO A 386 3.97 -5.00 -11.34
CA PRO A 386 5.00 -4.42 -10.48
C PRO A 386 5.70 -5.54 -9.69
N LEU A 387 7.03 -5.48 -9.65
CA LEU A 387 7.85 -6.49 -8.98
C LEU A 387 7.49 -6.55 -7.49
N SER A 388 6.88 -7.65 -7.05
CA SER A 388 6.69 -7.93 -5.61
C SER A 388 8.00 -8.43 -5.00
N ILE A 389 8.95 -7.51 -4.79
CA ILE A 389 10.18 -7.84 -4.07
C ILE A 389 9.77 -8.20 -2.64
N PRO A 390 10.13 -9.39 -2.13
CA PRO A 390 9.89 -9.72 -0.74
C PRO A 390 10.63 -8.70 0.14
N THR A 391 9.90 -7.99 1.01
CA THR A 391 10.42 -6.91 1.88
C THR A 391 11.58 -7.34 2.78
N ASP A 392 11.78 -8.64 2.93
CA ASP A 392 12.73 -9.29 3.82
C ASP A 392 14.13 -9.53 3.20
N VAL A 393 14.32 -9.34 1.88
CA VAL A 393 15.62 -9.65 1.23
C VAL A 393 16.75 -8.75 1.72
N ARG A 394 16.51 -7.44 1.85
CA ARG A 394 17.50 -6.45 2.29
C ARG A 394 17.91 -6.69 3.75
N GLY A 395 16.93 -7.00 4.62
CA GLY A 395 17.17 -7.37 6.01
C GLY A 395 18.03 -8.63 6.14
N ARG A 396 17.67 -9.71 5.43
CA ARG A 396 18.47 -10.95 5.43
C ARG A 396 19.90 -10.75 4.94
N LEU A 397 20.12 -9.92 3.91
CA LEU A 397 21.47 -9.59 3.42
C LEU A 397 22.29 -8.85 4.48
N GLN A 398 21.67 -7.92 5.22
CA GLN A 398 22.30 -7.23 6.34
C GLN A 398 22.69 -8.22 7.45
N ASP A 399 21.81 -9.16 7.79
CA ASP A 399 22.08 -10.17 8.80
C ASP A 399 23.24 -11.10 8.40
N VAL A 400 23.33 -11.48 7.11
CA VAL A 400 24.49 -12.23 6.60
C VAL A 400 25.77 -11.41 6.74
N GLU A 401 25.74 -10.11 6.41
CA GLU A 401 26.92 -9.26 6.50
C GLU A 401 27.44 -9.15 7.96
N VAL A 402 26.53 -8.98 8.92
CA VAL A 402 26.86 -8.96 10.36
C VAL A 402 27.43 -10.31 10.81
N LEU A 403 26.84 -11.41 10.36
CA LEU A 403 27.35 -12.75 10.65
C LEU A 403 28.74 -12.95 10.05
N VAL A 404 28.97 -12.52 8.81
CA VAL A 404 30.26 -12.66 8.13
C VAL A 404 31.34 -11.84 8.82
N LYS A 405 31.05 -10.63 9.32
CA LYS A 405 31.98 -9.83 10.16
C LYS A 405 32.34 -10.53 11.48
N THR A 406 31.39 -11.26 12.06
CA THR A 406 31.67 -12.07 13.26
C THR A 406 32.55 -13.27 12.91
N VAL A 407 32.17 -14.02 11.87
CA VAL A 407 32.85 -15.22 11.39
C VAL A 407 34.28 -14.91 10.91
N SER A 408 34.49 -13.81 10.18
CA SER A 408 35.81 -13.40 9.67
C SER A 408 36.82 -13.19 10.80
N SER A 409 36.37 -12.75 11.98
CA SER A 409 37.21 -12.54 13.16
C SER A 409 37.54 -13.81 13.94
N GLU A 410 36.71 -14.85 13.82
CA GLU A 410 36.82 -16.11 14.58
C GLU A 410 37.45 -17.27 13.79
N LEU A 411 37.57 -17.16 12.46
CA LEU A 411 38.09 -18.21 11.59
C LEU A 411 39.62 -18.37 11.64
N LEU A 412 40.10 -19.62 11.60
CA LEU A 412 41.52 -19.92 11.41
C LEU A 412 41.94 -19.56 9.98
N THR A 413 42.86 -18.60 9.84
CA THR A 413 43.48 -18.23 8.56
C THR A 413 44.97 -18.57 8.61
N PRO A 414 45.57 -19.11 7.53
CA PRO A 414 47.01 -19.31 7.51
C PRO A 414 47.71 -17.95 7.59
N SER A 415 48.57 -17.74 8.59
CA SER A 415 49.53 -16.62 8.59
C SER A 415 50.66 -16.99 7.65
N TRP A 416 50.98 -16.10 6.71
CA TRP A 416 51.98 -16.34 5.68
C TRP A 416 53.32 -15.86 6.22
N GLU A 417 53.62 -16.22 7.47
CA GLU A 417 54.85 -15.89 8.18
C GLU A 417 54.96 -16.89 9.35
N GLU A 418 56.09 -17.59 9.38
CA GLU A 418 56.58 -18.51 10.42
C GLU A 418 56.17 -20.00 10.37
N GLU A 419 56.69 -20.70 9.35
CA GLU A 419 56.90 -22.15 9.38
C GLU A 419 58.01 -22.55 10.36
N LYS A 420 57.67 -23.32 11.42
CA LYS A 420 58.24 -24.67 11.70
C LYS A 420 57.97 -25.24 13.11
N SER A 421 57.48 -24.46 14.08
CA SER A 421 57.25 -24.99 15.44
C SER A 421 55.79 -25.30 15.78
N PHE A 422 54.83 -24.81 15.00
CA PHE A 422 53.41 -24.83 15.37
C PHE A 422 52.63 -26.05 14.82
N GLN A 423 53.17 -26.73 13.79
CA GLN A 423 52.50 -27.85 13.12
C GLN A 423 52.31 -29.10 13.99
N SER A 424 53.17 -29.35 14.99
CA SER A 424 53.07 -30.51 15.88
C SER A 424 52.04 -30.31 16.99
N VAL A 425 51.93 -29.09 17.52
CA VAL A 425 50.96 -28.71 18.55
C VAL A 425 49.55 -28.62 17.96
N LEU A 426 49.42 -28.06 16.75
CA LEU A 426 48.13 -28.02 16.05
C LEU A 426 47.60 -29.40 15.67
N ARG A 427 48.45 -30.36 15.27
CA ARG A 427 47.94 -31.70 14.92
C ARG A 427 47.25 -32.38 16.11
N GLY A 428 47.73 -32.19 17.33
CA GLY A 428 47.11 -32.75 18.55
C GLY A 428 45.78 -32.09 18.93
N PHE A 429 45.67 -30.78 18.74
CA PHE A 429 44.43 -30.02 18.99
C PHE A 429 43.39 -30.26 17.88
N VAL A 430 43.82 -30.22 16.62
CA VAL A 430 42.99 -30.50 15.44
C VAL A 430 42.47 -31.93 15.45
N PHE A 431 43.24 -32.94 15.89
CA PHE A 431 42.77 -34.34 15.96
C PHE A 431 41.70 -34.55 17.05
N LYS A 432 41.73 -33.78 18.15
CA LYS A 432 40.69 -33.80 19.19
C LYS A 432 39.40 -33.11 18.76
N VAL A 433 39.51 -31.98 18.06
CA VAL A 433 38.37 -31.28 17.45
C VAL A 433 37.74 -32.16 16.36
N LYS A 434 38.53 -32.68 15.40
CA LYS A 434 38.02 -33.55 14.32
C LYS A 434 37.29 -34.81 14.84
N ASN A 435 37.78 -35.45 15.90
CA ASN A 435 37.16 -36.68 16.43
C ASN A 435 35.93 -36.43 17.30
N ALA A 436 35.82 -35.27 17.96
CA ALA A 436 34.56 -34.85 18.60
C ALA A 436 33.48 -34.54 17.54
N PHE A 437 33.86 -33.82 16.47
CA PHE A 437 32.95 -33.46 15.38
C PHE A 437 32.59 -34.62 14.43
N ALA A 438 33.37 -35.72 14.37
CA ALA A 438 33.11 -36.83 13.45
C ALA A 438 32.00 -37.80 13.91
N ASN A 439 31.87 -38.06 15.22
CA ASN A 439 30.84 -38.96 15.78
C ASN A 439 29.49 -38.26 16.04
N GLN A 440 29.44 -36.93 16.15
CA GLN A 440 28.21 -36.13 16.28
C GLN A 440 27.53 -35.78 14.93
N LYS A 441 28.27 -35.90 13.82
CA LYS A 441 27.80 -35.61 12.46
C LYS A 441 26.63 -36.50 12.00
N THR A 442 26.53 -37.73 12.50
CA THR A 442 25.52 -38.73 12.12
C THR A 442 24.13 -38.44 12.70
N GLU A 443 24.06 -37.86 13.91
CA GLU A 443 22.77 -37.57 14.58
C GLU A 443 22.14 -36.27 14.05
N LEU A 444 22.94 -35.21 13.83
CA LEU A 444 22.46 -33.98 13.16
C LEU A 444 22.03 -34.25 11.71
N GLN A 445 22.77 -35.09 10.97
CA GLN A 445 22.38 -35.48 9.61
C GLN A 445 21.06 -36.26 9.59
N SER A 446 20.81 -37.10 10.60
CA SER A 446 19.53 -37.81 10.74
C SER A 446 18.36 -36.88 11.10
N LEU A 447 18.58 -35.84 11.91
CA LEU A 447 17.55 -34.83 12.17
C LEU A 447 17.29 -33.99 10.93
N LYS A 448 18.34 -33.59 10.21
CA LYS A 448 18.25 -32.80 8.98
C LYS A 448 17.52 -33.54 7.86
N SER A 449 17.74 -34.85 7.71
CA SER A 449 17.00 -35.68 6.74
C SER A 449 15.53 -35.82 7.12
N LYS A 450 15.22 -35.94 8.43
CA LYS A 450 13.84 -35.95 8.94
C LYS A 450 13.13 -34.61 8.71
N ILE A 451 13.82 -33.49 8.93
CA ILE A 451 13.31 -32.14 8.61
C ILE A 451 13.03 -32.02 7.11
N GLY A 452 13.95 -32.45 6.25
CA GLY A 452 13.74 -32.42 4.80
C GLY A 452 12.54 -33.26 4.32
N ALA A 453 12.31 -34.44 4.93
CA ALA A 453 11.14 -35.28 4.63
C ALA A 453 9.83 -34.63 5.11
N LEU A 454 9.83 -34.01 6.29
CA LEU A 454 8.68 -33.24 6.80
C LEU A 454 8.42 -31.99 5.95
N GLU A 455 9.45 -31.27 5.50
CA GLU A 455 9.32 -30.13 4.59
C GLU A 455 8.66 -30.54 3.27
N GLN A 456 9.09 -31.64 2.66
CA GLN A 456 8.45 -32.18 1.47
C GLN A 456 6.97 -32.52 1.72
N THR A 457 6.67 -33.15 2.85
CA THR A 457 5.29 -33.50 3.23
C THR A 457 4.42 -32.26 3.49
N CYS A 458 4.95 -31.24 4.16
CA CYS A 458 4.19 -30.01 4.41
C CYS A 458 4.03 -29.18 3.12
N THR A 459 4.96 -29.25 2.18
CA THR A 459 4.82 -28.56 0.87
C THR A 459 3.77 -29.22 -0.02
N THR A 460 3.65 -30.55 -0.02
CA THR A 460 2.57 -31.24 -0.73
C THR A 460 1.21 -30.93 -0.10
N LEU A 461 1.10 -31.02 1.22
CA LEU A 461 -0.12 -30.64 1.95
C LEU A 461 -0.49 -29.16 1.74
N ARG A 462 0.50 -28.25 1.67
CA ARG A 462 0.28 -26.84 1.34
C ARG A 462 -0.30 -26.67 -0.06
N LYS A 463 0.19 -27.42 -1.05
CA LYS A 463 -0.35 -27.39 -2.43
C LYS A 463 -1.79 -27.88 -2.45
N GLU A 464 -2.09 -28.98 -1.77
CA GLU A 464 -3.46 -29.53 -1.66
C GLU A 464 -4.41 -28.55 -0.96
N TYR A 465 -3.99 -28.01 0.19
CA TYR A 465 -4.73 -26.98 0.93
C TYR A 465 -4.99 -25.75 0.06
N ARG A 466 -3.98 -25.25 -0.66
CA ARG A 466 -4.12 -24.09 -1.56
C ARG A 466 -5.01 -24.37 -2.75
N ALA A 467 -4.94 -25.57 -3.34
CA ALA A 467 -5.81 -25.98 -4.42
C ALA A 467 -7.27 -26.00 -3.96
N LYS A 468 -7.56 -26.58 -2.78
CA LYS A 468 -8.89 -26.56 -2.18
C LYS A 468 -9.36 -25.16 -1.81
N ALA A 469 -8.47 -24.31 -1.30
CA ALA A 469 -8.78 -22.91 -1.02
C ALA A 469 -9.09 -22.10 -2.29
N ALA A 470 -8.36 -22.36 -3.38
CA ALA A 470 -8.61 -21.75 -4.68
C ALA A 470 -9.93 -22.25 -5.27
N GLN A 471 -10.22 -23.55 -5.17
CA GLN A 471 -11.49 -24.13 -5.57
C GLN A 471 -12.66 -23.56 -4.77
N LEU A 472 -12.53 -23.41 -3.46
CA LEU A 472 -13.55 -22.78 -2.61
C LEU A 472 -13.72 -21.29 -2.95
N ARG A 473 -12.64 -20.56 -3.25
CA ARG A 473 -12.71 -19.16 -3.70
C ARG A 473 -13.36 -19.05 -5.07
N GLN A 474 -13.05 -19.94 -5.99
CA GLN A 474 -13.65 -19.99 -7.32
C GLN A 474 -15.15 -20.31 -7.21
N LEU A 475 -15.53 -21.34 -6.44
CA LEU A 475 -16.93 -21.67 -6.19
C LEU A 475 -17.67 -20.54 -5.46
N ARG A 476 -17.03 -19.85 -4.51
CA ARG A 476 -17.60 -18.65 -3.87
C ARG A 476 -17.69 -17.48 -4.83
N LYS A 477 -16.75 -17.33 -5.77
CA LYS A 477 -16.74 -16.28 -6.77
C LYS A 477 -17.81 -16.53 -7.82
N GLU A 478 -17.94 -17.76 -8.33
CA GLU A 478 -19.00 -18.22 -9.22
C GLU A 478 -20.37 -18.09 -8.53
N TYR A 479 -20.49 -18.52 -7.26
CA TYR A 479 -21.66 -18.28 -6.43
C TYR A 479 -21.93 -16.78 -6.20
N SER A 480 -20.88 -15.95 -6.07
CA SER A 480 -21.00 -14.49 -5.92
C SER A 480 -21.27 -13.77 -7.23
N GLU A 481 -20.88 -14.31 -8.38
CA GLU A 481 -21.08 -13.76 -9.73
C GLU A 481 -22.48 -14.11 -10.23
N GLU A 482 -22.97 -15.34 -9.93
CA GLU A 482 -24.39 -15.69 -10.04
C GLU A 482 -25.25 -14.84 -9.09
N LYS A 483 -24.76 -14.55 -7.88
CA LYS A 483 -25.40 -13.58 -6.98
C LYS A 483 -25.25 -12.13 -7.44
N ASN A 484 -24.18 -11.66 -8.08
CA ASN A 484 -23.97 -10.22 -8.33
C ASN A 484 -24.90 -9.69 -9.43
N VAL A 485 -25.21 -10.52 -10.42
CA VAL A 485 -26.22 -10.21 -11.46
C VAL A 485 -27.64 -10.30 -10.88
N GLN A 486 -27.88 -11.17 -9.88
CA GLN A 486 -29.17 -11.27 -9.20
C GLN A 486 -29.33 -10.33 -7.99
N ALA A 487 -28.26 -9.82 -7.38
CA ALA A 487 -28.25 -9.04 -6.14
C ALA A 487 -28.41 -7.54 -6.40
N SER A 488 -27.91 -6.98 -7.50
CA SER A 488 -28.29 -5.62 -7.90
C SER A 488 -29.78 -5.56 -8.25
N ASP A 489 -30.31 -6.61 -8.89
CA ASP A 489 -31.74 -6.73 -9.22
C ASP A 489 -32.61 -7.02 -8.00
N LEU A 490 -32.17 -7.86 -7.06
CA LEU A 490 -32.91 -8.18 -5.84
C LEU A 490 -32.88 -7.03 -4.82
N THR A 491 -31.76 -6.32 -4.69
CA THR A 491 -31.64 -5.15 -3.80
C THR A 491 -32.41 -3.96 -4.35
N ASN A 492 -32.38 -3.70 -5.66
CA ASN A 492 -33.24 -2.71 -6.30
C ASN A 492 -34.72 -3.09 -6.23
N LYS A 493 -35.08 -4.37 -6.38
CA LYS A 493 -36.47 -4.84 -6.19
C LYS A 493 -36.93 -4.69 -4.73
N LYS A 494 -36.08 -5.05 -3.77
CA LYS A 494 -36.35 -4.90 -2.33
C LYS A 494 -36.54 -3.42 -1.97
N MET A 495 -35.65 -2.54 -2.45
CA MET A 495 -35.76 -1.09 -2.26
C MET A 495 -37.00 -0.51 -2.96
N GLY A 496 -37.31 -0.95 -4.18
CA GLY A 496 -38.52 -0.55 -4.90
C GLY A 496 -39.81 -0.91 -4.14
N ASN A 497 -39.86 -2.11 -3.55
CA ASN A 497 -40.98 -2.56 -2.71
C ASN A 497 -41.08 -1.76 -1.40
N LEU A 498 -39.93 -1.45 -0.79
CA LEU A 498 -39.86 -0.64 0.42
C LEU A 498 -40.33 0.81 0.15
N LEU A 499 -39.88 1.42 -0.95
CA LEU A 499 -40.34 2.74 -1.39
C LEU A 499 -41.85 2.75 -1.67
N ALA A 500 -42.42 1.68 -2.23
CA ALA A 500 -43.87 1.59 -2.48
C ALA A 500 -44.72 1.56 -1.19
N THR A 501 -44.12 1.19 -0.05
CA THR A 501 -44.80 0.98 1.24
C THR A 501 -44.27 1.90 2.35
N VAL A 502 -43.40 2.85 2.00
CA VAL A 502 -42.69 3.71 2.95
C VAL A 502 -43.65 4.56 3.78
N SER A 503 -43.42 4.61 5.10
CA SER A 503 -44.22 5.36 6.06
C SER A 503 -43.32 6.09 7.08
N PRO A 504 -43.49 7.40 7.33
CA PRO A 504 -44.38 8.31 6.61
C PRO A 504 -44.01 8.40 5.12
N SER A 505 -45.02 8.56 4.26
CA SER A 505 -44.81 8.58 2.80
C SER A 505 -44.15 9.86 2.31
N CYS A 506 -44.22 10.93 3.12
CA CYS A 506 -43.65 12.23 2.79
C CYS A 506 -43.02 12.89 4.03
N ALA A 507 -41.99 13.69 3.79
CA ALA A 507 -41.47 14.66 4.74
C ALA A 507 -41.78 16.08 4.28
N GLU A 508 -42.04 16.97 5.23
CA GLU A 508 -42.30 18.39 4.98
C GLU A 508 -41.45 19.23 5.91
N GLU A 509 -40.73 20.20 5.36
CA GLU A 509 -39.90 21.13 6.13
C GLU A 509 -39.93 22.52 5.50
N LYS A 510 -39.86 23.54 6.35
CA LYS A 510 -39.71 24.93 5.92
C LYS A 510 -38.22 25.25 5.81
N ILE A 511 -37.79 25.67 4.62
CA ILE A 511 -36.42 26.14 4.35
C ILE A 511 -36.54 27.53 3.72
N ASP A 512 -35.99 28.53 4.41
CA ASP A 512 -36.09 29.94 4.07
C ASP A 512 -37.56 30.42 3.92
N GLU A 513 -37.95 30.86 2.73
CA GLU A 513 -39.29 31.38 2.40
C GLU A 513 -40.22 30.31 1.80
N TYR A 514 -39.76 29.06 1.70
CA TYR A 514 -40.49 27.97 1.05
C TYR A 514 -40.72 26.78 1.99
N ILE A 515 -41.85 26.13 1.79
CA ILE A 515 -42.20 24.84 2.38
C ILE A 515 -41.96 23.78 1.30
N TYR A 516 -41.07 22.85 1.59
CA TYR A 516 -40.77 21.73 0.71
C TYR A 516 -41.42 20.47 1.25
N GLN A 517 -42.17 19.78 0.39
CA GLN A 517 -42.74 18.48 0.68
C GLN A 517 -42.15 17.46 -0.30
N ILE A 518 -41.50 16.41 0.21
CA ILE A 518 -40.91 15.32 -0.57
C ILE A 518 -41.63 14.03 -0.23
N CYS A 519 -42.31 13.43 -1.21
CA CYS A 519 -42.93 12.12 -1.07
C CYS A 519 -42.06 11.03 -1.71
N TYR A 520 -41.70 10.01 -0.94
CA TYR A 520 -40.72 8.97 -1.32
C TYR A 520 -41.33 7.77 -2.04
N ASN A 521 -42.66 7.71 -2.15
CA ASN A 521 -43.34 6.58 -2.76
C ASN A 521 -42.95 6.41 -4.24
N SER A 522 -42.61 5.19 -4.64
CA SER A 522 -42.20 4.89 -6.01
C SER A 522 -43.34 4.99 -7.04
N GLN A 523 -44.61 4.94 -6.62
CA GLN A 523 -45.77 4.99 -7.52
C GLN A 523 -46.29 6.41 -7.78
N ASP A 524 -46.34 7.25 -6.75
CA ASP A 524 -46.96 8.58 -6.80
C ASP A 524 -46.14 9.67 -6.08
N GLY A 525 -44.87 9.39 -5.78
CA GLY A 525 -43.96 10.34 -5.16
C GLY A 525 -43.81 11.63 -5.96
N VAL A 526 -43.92 12.75 -5.28
CA VAL A 526 -43.83 14.10 -5.84
C VAL A 526 -43.05 15.00 -4.90
N ILE A 527 -42.29 15.93 -5.47
CA ILE A 527 -41.66 17.03 -4.75
C ILE A 527 -42.41 18.31 -5.06
N ILE A 528 -42.88 18.96 -4.01
CA ILE A 528 -43.66 20.19 -4.07
C ILE A 528 -42.87 21.28 -3.35
N GLN A 529 -42.82 22.45 -3.96
CA GLN A 529 -42.38 23.68 -3.34
C GLN A 529 -43.58 24.63 -3.22
N GLN A 530 -43.80 25.18 -2.03
CA GLN A 530 -44.85 26.15 -1.76
C GLN A 530 -44.29 27.37 -1.05
N GLU A 531 -44.68 28.57 -1.47
CA GLU A 531 -44.31 29.81 -0.75
C GLU A 531 -45.00 29.87 0.62
N ASP A 532 -44.25 30.22 1.67
CA ASP A 532 -44.78 30.34 3.05
C ASP A 532 -45.56 31.66 3.26
N LYS A 533 -46.68 31.79 2.54
CA LYS A 533 -47.64 32.91 2.69
C LYS A 533 -49.04 32.48 2.28
N ALA A 534 -50.04 33.19 2.80
CA ALA A 534 -51.44 32.94 2.44
C ALA A 534 -51.67 33.15 0.92
N GLY A 535 -52.10 32.09 0.22
CA GLY A 535 -52.23 32.09 -1.24
C GLY A 535 -50.90 32.00 -2.00
N GLY A 536 -49.84 31.53 -1.34
CA GLY A 536 -48.52 31.31 -1.92
C GLY A 536 -48.56 30.41 -3.15
N LYS A 537 -47.72 30.71 -4.14
CA LYS A 537 -47.66 29.92 -5.37
C LYS A 537 -47.03 28.55 -5.06
N GLN A 538 -47.65 27.51 -5.59
CA GLN A 538 -47.16 26.14 -5.51
C GLN A 538 -46.57 25.73 -6.85
N VAL A 539 -45.45 25.02 -6.82
CA VAL A 539 -44.76 24.51 -8.00
C VAL A 539 -44.34 23.06 -7.75
N VAL A 540 -44.54 22.20 -8.75
CA VAL A 540 -44.04 20.82 -8.74
C VAL A 540 -42.59 20.83 -9.22
N ILE A 541 -41.67 20.37 -8.38
CA ILE A 541 -40.26 20.23 -8.74
C ILE A 541 -40.02 18.97 -9.57
N GLY A 542 -40.72 17.88 -9.25
CA GLY A 542 -40.59 16.64 -9.99
C GLY A 542 -41.46 15.54 -9.43
N ARG A 543 -41.63 14.49 -10.22
CA ARG A 543 -42.30 13.23 -9.86
C ARG A 543 -41.26 12.13 -9.84
N PHE A 544 -41.45 11.14 -8.98
CA PHE A 544 -40.53 10.01 -8.84
C PHE A 544 -40.24 9.38 -10.21
N ASP A 545 -38.96 9.15 -10.49
CA ASP A 545 -38.47 8.61 -11.77
C ASP A 545 -37.73 7.29 -11.53
N SER A 546 -36.66 7.33 -10.74
CA SER A 546 -35.86 6.15 -10.42
C SER A 546 -35.16 6.27 -9.06
N HIS A 547 -34.59 5.17 -8.60
CA HIS A 547 -33.69 5.12 -7.45
C HIS A 547 -32.37 4.49 -7.87
N GLN A 548 -31.28 4.92 -7.26
CA GLN A 548 -29.93 4.44 -7.54
C GLN A 548 -29.12 4.44 -6.24
N VAL A 549 -28.01 3.70 -6.24
CA VAL A 549 -27.11 3.60 -5.09
C VAL A 549 -25.69 3.97 -5.55
N ASP A 550 -25.11 4.97 -4.91
CA ASP A 550 -23.75 5.45 -5.15
C ASP A 550 -23.02 5.66 -3.80
N PRO A 551 -22.36 4.62 -3.27
CA PRO A 551 -21.69 4.68 -1.97
C PRO A 551 -20.52 5.66 -1.95
N LYS A 552 -19.86 5.89 -3.09
CA LYS A 552 -18.71 6.79 -3.18
C LYS A 552 -19.16 8.24 -3.02
N THR A 553 -20.13 8.68 -3.82
CA THR A 553 -20.69 10.03 -3.70
C THR A 553 -21.25 10.28 -2.29
N ALA A 554 -21.84 9.26 -1.65
CA ALA A 554 -22.35 9.40 -0.30
C ALA A 554 -21.26 9.57 0.76
N SER A 555 -20.12 8.87 0.60
CA SER A 555 -18.96 9.02 1.48
C SER A 555 -18.36 10.42 1.34
N ASP A 556 -18.20 10.91 0.11
CA ASP A 556 -17.65 12.24 -0.17
C ASP A 556 -18.56 13.36 0.38
N ARG A 557 -19.88 13.24 0.18
CA ARG A 557 -20.87 14.18 0.76
C ARG A 557 -20.83 14.18 2.29
N TYR A 558 -20.74 13.01 2.90
CA TYR A 558 -20.68 12.89 4.35
C TYR A 558 -19.43 13.56 4.93
N ALA A 559 -18.26 13.35 4.31
CA ALA A 559 -17.03 14.01 4.73
C ALA A 559 -17.14 15.54 4.61
N GLY A 560 -17.68 16.04 3.48
CA GLY A 560 -17.90 17.48 3.28
C GLY A 560 -18.89 18.10 4.27
N GLU A 561 -19.97 17.41 4.61
CA GLU A 561 -20.91 17.85 5.65
C GLU A 561 -20.24 17.97 7.02
N LEU A 562 -19.40 16.99 7.38
CA LEU A 562 -18.67 17.05 8.63
C LEU A 562 -17.68 18.22 8.65
N ALA A 563 -16.98 18.47 7.54
CA ALA A 563 -16.06 19.60 7.44
C ALA A 563 -16.77 20.94 7.66
N ILE A 564 -17.97 21.11 7.08
CA ILE A 564 -18.79 22.32 7.30
C ILE A 564 -19.30 22.39 8.75
N LYS A 565 -19.76 21.27 9.31
CA LYS A 565 -20.32 21.25 10.67
C LYS A 565 -19.26 21.54 11.74
N HIS A 566 -18.01 21.14 11.49
CA HIS A 566 -16.88 21.28 12.40
C HIS A 566 -15.87 22.33 11.91
N SER A 567 -16.31 23.32 11.13
CA SER A 567 -15.44 24.38 10.58
C SER A 567 -14.94 25.39 11.62
N GLU A 568 -15.50 25.40 12.83
CA GLU A 568 -15.00 26.26 13.91
C GLU A 568 -13.72 25.70 14.53
N THR A 569 -13.63 24.37 14.66
CA THR A 569 -12.50 23.66 15.25
C THR A 569 -11.56 23.04 14.20
N ASP A 570 -11.95 23.10 12.92
CA ASP A 570 -11.26 22.48 11.79
C ASP A 570 -10.90 21.00 12.03
N LEU A 571 -11.74 20.29 12.81
CA LEU A 571 -11.53 18.90 13.20
C LEU A 571 -11.21 18.00 12.00
N ILE A 572 -11.94 18.18 10.90
CA ILE A 572 -11.78 17.37 9.69
C ILE A 572 -10.44 17.64 9.00
N ALA A 573 -9.99 18.90 8.94
CA ALA A 573 -8.67 19.24 8.39
C ALA A 573 -7.54 18.63 9.23
N HIS A 574 -7.70 18.56 10.56
CA HIS A 574 -6.75 17.86 11.44
C HIS A 574 -6.83 16.32 11.35
N LEU A 575 -7.82 15.76 10.65
CA LEU A 575 -7.95 14.33 10.34
C LEU A 575 -7.57 14.00 8.89
N GLU A 576 -7.17 14.99 8.09
CA GLU A 576 -6.64 14.78 6.74
C GLU A 576 -5.12 14.66 6.78
N SER A 577 -4.56 13.66 6.11
CA SER A 577 -3.11 13.45 6.00
C SER A 577 -2.69 13.57 4.54
N ASP A 578 -1.65 14.36 4.28
CA ASP A 578 -1.12 14.62 2.94
C ASP A 578 -0.26 13.42 2.47
N LEU A 579 -0.65 12.81 1.35
CA LEU A 579 0.06 11.71 0.69
C LEU A 579 0.98 12.22 -0.43
N ALA A 580 1.72 11.31 -1.08
CA ALA A 580 2.46 11.66 -2.29
C ALA A 580 1.50 12.02 -3.44
N ASN A 581 1.92 12.88 -4.37
CA ASN A 581 1.16 13.32 -5.55
C ASN A 581 -0.10 14.18 -5.27
N TYR A 582 -0.13 14.96 -4.20
CA TYR A 582 -1.28 15.84 -3.84
C TYR A 582 -2.59 15.07 -3.53
N GLU A 583 -2.48 13.79 -3.19
CA GLU A 583 -3.60 13.02 -2.64
C GLU A 583 -3.68 13.24 -1.13
N THR A 584 -4.88 13.10 -0.56
CA THR A 584 -5.10 13.15 0.88
C THR A 584 -5.85 11.89 1.33
N GLU A 585 -5.54 11.44 2.54
CA GLU A 585 -6.31 10.38 3.21
C GLU A 585 -7.02 10.93 4.44
N LEU A 586 -8.22 10.41 4.70
CA LEU A 586 -9.04 10.80 5.84
C LEU A 586 -8.89 9.78 6.97
N LEU A 587 -8.31 10.20 8.09
CA LEU A 587 -7.96 9.36 9.24
C LEU A 587 -9.17 9.07 10.15
N MET A 588 -10.32 8.74 9.60
CA MET A 588 -11.56 8.43 10.34
C MET A 588 -12.01 6.97 10.19
N GLY A 589 -11.12 6.09 9.72
CA GLY A 589 -11.43 4.68 9.46
C GLY A 589 -12.49 4.56 8.38
N ASN A 590 -13.48 3.68 8.58
CA ASN A 590 -14.57 3.50 7.62
C ASN A 590 -15.81 4.37 7.91
N LEU A 591 -15.75 5.34 8.84
CA LEU A 591 -16.90 6.16 9.23
C LEU A 591 -17.65 6.81 8.04
N PRO A 592 -17.00 7.30 6.96
CA PRO A 592 -17.72 7.84 5.80
C PRO A 592 -18.67 6.87 5.10
N GLN A 593 -18.51 5.56 5.30
CA GLN A 593 -19.32 4.49 4.70
C GLN A 593 -20.61 4.18 5.48
N ILE A 594 -20.95 5.01 6.48
CA ILE A 594 -22.12 4.84 7.36
C ILE A 594 -23.46 4.92 6.60
N ASN A 595 -23.48 5.65 5.49
CA ASN A 595 -24.64 5.77 4.61
C ASN A 595 -24.55 4.75 3.47
N ASN A 596 -25.68 4.19 3.06
CA ASN A 596 -25.72 3.19 1.99
C ASN A 596 -25.55 3.78 0.57
N GLY A 597 -25.66 5.11 0.44
CA GLY A 597 -25.56 5.85 -0.81
C GLY A 597 -26.80 5.83 -1.70
N LEU A 598 -27.96 5.51 -1.14
CA LEU A 598 -29.23 5.67 -1.83
C LEU A 598 -29.47 7.14 -2.23
N PHE A 599 -29.84 7.35 -3.49
CA PHE A 599 -30.45 8.58 -3.94
C PHE A 599 -31.65 8.33 -4.84
N LEU A 600 -32.63 9.23 -4.76
CA LEU A 600 -33.85 9.18 -5.56
C LEU A 600 -33.83 10.28 -6.61
N GLN A 601 -34.29 9.96 -7.81
CA GLN A 601 -34.35 10.87 -8.94
C GLN A 601 -35.80 11.25 -9.22
N TYR A 602 -36.06 12.54 -9.34
CA TYR A 602 -37.37 13.10 -9.65
C TYR A 602 -37.27 13.94 -10.93
N SER A 603 -38.17 13.69 -11.87
CA SER A 603 -38.19 14.36 -13.18
C SER A 603 -39.59 14.83 -13.55
N ASN A 604 -39.75 15.45 -14.73
CA ASN A 604 -41.06 15.90 -15.24
C ASN A 604 -41.81 16.89 -14.31
N GLY A 605 -41.09 17.80 -13.67
CA GLY A 605 -41.68 18.90 -12.90
C GLY A 605 -42.24 20.01 -13.78
N ASP A 606 -42.80 21.03 -13.13
CA ASP A 606 -43.37 22.20 -13.78
C ASP A 606 -42.32 22.93 -14.61
N LYS A 607 -42.75 23.45 -15.77
CA LYS A 607 -41.86 24.18 -16.68
C LYS A 607 -41.28 25.41 -15.98
N CYS A 608 -39.96 25.50 -16.02
CA CYS A 608 -39.26 26.63 -15.45
C CYS A 608 -39.19 27.79 -16.45
N TRP A 609 -39.20 29.03 -15.94
CA TRP A 609 -39.11 30.22 -16.77
C TRP A 609 -37.75 30.28 -17.48
N ASN A 610 -37.75 30.22 -18.81
CA ASN A 610 -36.54 30.14 -19.65
C ASN A 610 -35.57 29.01 -19.24
N GLY A 611 -36.10 27.89 -18.74
CA GLY A 611 -35.31 26.74 -18.29
C GLY A 611 -35.89 25.40 -18.72
N PRO A 612 -35.24 24.28 -18.36
CA PRO A 612 -35.78 22.95 -18.55
C PRO A 612 -37.05 22.75 -17.68
N GLN A 613 -37.68 21.58 -17.80
CA GLN A 613 -38.60 21.14 -16.75
C GLN A 613 -37.81 20.97 -15.45
N ARG A 614 -38.43 21.29 -14.32
CA ARG A 614 -37.79 21.08 -13.03
C ARG A 614 -37.50 19.59 -12.82
N SER A 615 -36.39 19.33 -12.16
CA SER A 615 -35.99 17.99 -11.71
C SER A 615 -35.21 18.09 -10.42
N ALA A 616 -35.11 16.98 -9.68
CA ALA A 616 -34.34 16.93 -8.45
C ALA A 616 -33.67 15.58 -8.22
N ARG A 617 -32.59 15.60 -7.44
CA ARG A 617 -32.03 14.42 -6.77
C ARG A 617 -32.18 14.57 -5.27
N VAL A 618 -32.54 13.48 -4.59
CA VAL A 618 -32.69 13.43 -3.14
C VAL A 618 -31.67 12.44 -2.59
N TYR A 619 -30.71 12.92 -1.81
CA TYR A 619 -29.67 12.12 -1.17
C TYR A 619 -30.08 11.79 0.26
N PHE A 620 -29.80 10.56 0.70
CA PHE A 620 -30.19 10.08 2.01
C PHE A 620 -29.00 9.92 2.96
N LYS A 621 -29.15 10.49 4.15
CA LYS A 621 -28.30 10.26 5.33
C LYS A 621 -29.03 9.33 6.30
N CYS A 622 -28.31 8.40 6.90
CA CYS A 622 -28.89 7.48 7.88
C CYS A 622 -29.34 8.22 9.15
N ASP A 623 -30.63 8.10 9.49
CA ASP A 623 -31.22 8.56 10.75
C ASP A 623 -32.51 7.80 11.05
N GLU A 624 -33.08 7.99 12.23
CA GLU A 624 -34.32 7.37 12.69
C GLU A 624 -35.56 7.98 12.03
N HIS A 625 -35.53 9.29 11.73
CA HIS A 625 -36.69 10.04 11.25
C HIS A 625 -36.40 10.68 9.89
N PHE A 626 -37.43 10.75 9.04
CA PHE A 626 -37.31 11.51 7.80
C PHE A 626 -37.31 13.01 8.07
N LYS A 627 -36.26 13.70 7.60
CA LYS A 627 -36.15 15.16 7.71
C LYS A 627 -35.38 15.75 6.53
N ILE A 628 -35.86 16.88 6.01
CA ILE A 628 -35.15 17.63 4.96
C ILE A 628 -34.19 18.61 5.64
N HIS A 629 -32.91 18.52 5.31
CA HIS A 629 -31.87 19.37 5.89
C HIS A 629 -31.55 20.59 5.02
N GLY A 630 -31.58 20.41 3.70
CA GLY A 630 -31.18 21.45 2.78
C GLY A 630 -31.67 21.20 1.36
N VAL A 631 -31.71 22.28 0.59
CA VAL A 631 -31.99 22.28 -0.84
C VAL A 631 -30.98 23.18 -1.53
N GLN A 632 -30.43 22.70 -2.65
CA GLN A 632 -29.47 23.44 -3.47
C GLN A 632 -29.90 23.39 -4.93
N GLU A 633 -29.91 24.53 -5.61
CA GLU A 633 -30.12 24.58 -7.06
C GLU A 633 -28.76 24.49 -7.76
N LEU A 634 -28.39 23.28 -8.22
CA LEU A 634 -27.08 23.01 -8.83
C LEU A 634 -26.91 23.72 -10.17
N THR A 635 -27.96 23.65 -10.99
CA THR A 635 -28.09 24.38 -12.24
C THR A 635 -29.53 24.83 -12.39
N ARG A 636 -29.80 25.69 -13.37
CA ARG A 636 -31.12 26.29 -13.58
C ARG A 636 -32.23 25.22 -13.56
N CYS A 637 -33.05 25.25 -12.51
CA CYS A 637 -34.21 24.41 -12.26
C CYS A 637 -33.88 22.91 -12.04
N GLN A 638 -32.65 22.59 -11.65
CA GLN A 638 -32.22 21.28 -11.17
C GLN A 638 -31.80 21.37 -9.71
N TYR A 639 -32.51 20.66 -8.85
CA TYR A 639 -32.34 20.73 -7.40
C TYR A 639 -31.63 19.48 -6.85
N ALA A 640 -30.91 19.66 -5.75
CA ALA A 640 -30.42 18.59 -4.91
C ALA A 640 -30.96 18.80 -3.49
N PHE A 641 -31.53 17.75 -2.90
CA PHE A 641 -32.03 17.76 -1.53
C PHE A 641 -31.19 16.83 -0.68
N ASP A 642 -30.85 17.29 0.52
CA ASP A 642 -30.24 16.47 1.55
C ASP A 642 -31.30 16.11 2.58
N VAL A 643 -31.55 14.81 2.71
CA VAL A 643 -32.60 14.26 3.55
C VAL A 643 -31.97 13.24 4.49
N SER A 644 -32.36 13.24 5.76
CA SER A 644 -32.07 12.13 6.66
C SER A 644 -33.25 11.17 6.75
N GLY A 645 -32.98 9.92 7.07
CA GLY A 645 -34.00 8.94 7.41
C GLY A 645 -33.51 7.49 7.31
N PRO A 646 -34.37 6.52 7.67
CA PRO A 646 -33.95 5.11 7.79
C PRO A 646 -33.49 4.50 6.47
N LEU A 647 -33.99 4.99 5.34
CA LEU A 647 -33.61 4.51 4.00
C LEU A 647 -32.15 4.79 3.64
N GLY A 648 -31.49 5.74 4.31
CA GLY A 648 -30.06 6.04 4.08
C GLY A 648 -29.11 5.11 4.82
N CYS A 649 -29.62 4.20 5.66
CA CYS A 649 -28.79 3.38 6.55
C CYS A 649 -28.13 2.20 5.83
N ASN A 650 -26.82 2.06 6.01
CA ASN A 650 -26.07 0.90 5.58
C ASN A 650 -26.18 -0.21 6.65
N THR A 651 -26.90 -1.28 6.37
CA THR A 651 -27.11 -2.39 7.33
C THR A 651 -25.86 -3.23 7.57
N ASP A 652 -24.92 -3.21 6.63
CA ASP A 652 -23.68 -3.99 6.68
C ASP A 652 -22.53 -3.20 7.33
N PHE A 653 -22.79 -1.94 7.71
CA PHE A 653 -21.80 -1.09 8.34
C PHE A 653 -21.49 -1.54 9.77
N VAL A 654 -20.24 -1.94 9.98
CA VAL A 654 -19.62 -2.14 11.29
C VAL A 654 -18.42 -1.20 11.35
N PHE A 655 -18.39 -0.32 12.34
CA PHE A 655 -17.30 0.65 12.46
C PHE A 655 -15.96 -0.05 12.69
N THR A 656 -14.98 0.29 11.85
CA THR A 656 -13.57 -0.11 11.97
C THR A 656 -12.79 1.16 12.30
N ALA A 657 -12.16 1.15 13.47
CA ALA A 657 -11.37 2.28 13.96
C ALA A 657 -10.14 2.52 13.06
N PRO A 658 -9.69 3.77 12.91
CA PRO A 658 -8.40 4.06 12.29
C PRO A 658 -7.23 3.61 13.19
N GLU A 659 -6.07 3.33 12.60
CA GLU A 659 -4.90 2.80 13.31
C GLU A 659 -4.46 3.64 14.52
N TRP A 660 -4.56 4.97 14.41
CA TRP A 660 -4.17 5.90 15.49
C TRP A 660 -5.12 5.85 16.71
N LEU A 661 -6.34 5.35 16.54
CA LEU A 661 -7.31 5.21 17.63
C LEU A 661 -7.14 3.84 18.33
N GLU A 662 -6.65 2.82 17.62
CA GLU A 662 -6.34 1.50 18.20
C GLU A 662 -5.11 1.56 19.11
N SER A 663 -4.13 2.41 18.82
CA SER A 663 -2.91 2.53 19.62
C SER A 663 -3.12 3.18 21.00
N GLN A 664 -4.30 3.75 21.28
CA GLN A 664 -4.64 4.38 22.55
C GLN A 664 -5.47 3.50 23.51
N ASN A 665 -5.99 2.36 23.04
CA ASN A 665 -6.72 1.37 23.85
C ASN A 665 -5.86 0.14 24.13
#